data_AF-A0A7I9YCL4-F1
#
_entry.id   AF-A0A7I9YCL4-F1
#
_cell.length_a   1.000
_cell.length_b   1.000
_cell.length_c   1.000
_cell.angle_alpha   90.00
_cell.angle_beta   90.00
_cell.angle_gamma   90.00
#
_symmetry.space_group_name_H-M   'P 1'
#
loop_
_entity.id
_entity.type
_entity.pdbx_description
1 polymer ?
#
loop_
_entity_poly.entity_id
_entity_poly.type
_entity_poly.pdbx_seq_one_letter_code
_entity_poly.pdbx_strand_id
1 'polypeptide(L)'
;MSRRDSTSQPGNTGSRYRKRVAGATSSVGAFLAFGMAPLAAAPAAHADVDFFGDLFGDLVTSWSTADVGDAAATWDFDALFGAADPGSAADMFSWTGIMDQWFYEPLHAMTQLWITSPFGESINGMINDWSGMYLIGNGVAGTEDSPDGGDGGLWFGDGGAGWSSDEAGVAGGDGGSALGWLGNGGDGGAGGAGAAGGDGGAGGWLMGHGGDGGAGGAATVDGGAGGAGGNGGAAAAWFFGNGGAGGVGGAGMDGAAGAAANGVGGVGGAGGNGGTGGRSGYMFGDGGKGGAGGAAGNGGDGVTGDANGANGGGGGHGGNGGAGGARASDYYAGAFYGSAGQAGDGADGGAGGNGADAATDGDGDYLGIGGNGGIGGDAGDGDTGGNGGAGGNGGDGTGVNPTNPNASFGTGGAAGRGGAGGDSLGANAGGNGGDGGTGGLGVLGRGGTGGVGGTGGESESGTGGSGGSGGHGGAGGTADNTVATIGGNGGSGGAGGASNSGSGGAAGTAGNGGDGTLRGGNAGFGGRGGSSETGSGADGADGGVAGEGLGWNDGTHTWSIGGNGGSGGAGGSSTSGAGGNGGAGSAGADGATGTGVLSLGGNGGAGGAGGTSSGGTTGVGGDGGAGGDGTASGGNGGSGGSGGDGFQGLGTNSAGGAGGNGGAGGASGGVEVPGDATPPTGFGAASHAGNGGGGGSGGHSYGGAAGGQGGTGGSGGGAAGDVDAGNGGSGGNGGNGGAEGAGGDGGAGGTAAAGNGGNGGNGGRGGNGVSGADGSSGIPNPLLGGDNAPGGDGGDGAAGGTGGNGGVGGGSTSGTGGNGGAGGNGGAGGSGGAGGPGGTNPDTGDGYDGGNGGDGADGGAGGNGGAHGAGGAGNGTGGAAGSGGTGGAAGAAGPGGAATGTGTPGEDGTAGSAGNDGANGQPGA
;
A
#
# COMPACT_ATOMS: atom_id res chain seq x y z
N MET A 1 13.79 -33.80 -38.39
CA MET A 1 13.73 -34.71 -37.23
C MET A 1 12.83 -34.09 -36.19
N SER A 2 11.76 -34.79 -35.86
CA SER A 2 10.81 -34.48 -34.78
C SER A 2 11.46 -34.74 -33.42
N ARG A 3 11.18 -33.90 -32.42
CA ARG A 3 10.81 -34.32 -31.05
C ARG A 3 10.32 -33.11 -30.24
N ARG A 4 9.01 -33.13 -30.01
CA ARG A 4 8.34 -32.60 -28.81
C ARG A 4 8.83 -33.42 -27.61
N ASP A 5 8.90 -32.80 -26.42
CA ASP A 5 8.39 -33.38 -25.19
C ASP A 5 8.16 -32.27 -24.15
N SER A 6 6.95 -32.28 -23.62
CA SER A 6 6.42 -31.47 -22.54
C SER A 6 6.89 -32.01 -21.20
N THR A 7 7.03 -31.16 -20.17
CA THR A 7 6.26 -31.28 -18.91
C THR A 7 6.71 -30.24 -17.89
N SER A 8 5.77 -29.37 -17.56
CA SER A 8 5.72 -28.51 -16.38
C SER A 8 5.33 -29.32 -15.16
N GLN A 9 6.08 -29.21 -14.06
CA GLN A 9 5.58 -29.49 -12.71
C GLN A 9 5.92 -28.31 -11.78
N PRO A 10 4.92 -27.64 -11.19
CA PRO A 10 5.11 -26.61 -10.18
C PRO A 10 5.41 -27.24 -8.80
N GLY A 11 6.42 -26.69 -8.13
CA GLY A 11 6.78 -27.04 -6.76
C GLY A 11 5.70 -26.62 -5.77
N ASN A 12 5.16 -27.59 -5.05
CA ASN A 12 4.12 -27.43 -4.04
C ASN A 12 4.71 -26.92 -2.71
N THR A 13 4.68 -25.61 -2.45
CA THR A 13 4.98 -25.04 -1.12
C THR A 13 3.70 -24.98 -0.28
N GLY A 14 3.34 -26.12 0.32
CA GLY A 14 2.27 -26.20 1.30
C GLY A 14 2.65 -25.48 2.60
N SER A 15 1.99 -24.35 2.87
CA SER A 15 1.92 -23.68 4.17
C SER A 15 1.44 -24.67 5.24
N ARG A 16 2.27 -24.90 6.27
CA ARG A 16 1.89 -25.70 7.44
C ARG A 16 1.46 -24.76 8.58
N TYR A 17 0.17 -24.55 8.69
CA TYR A 17 -0.49 -24.08 9.91
C TYR A 17 -0.11 -24.99 11.10
N ARG A 18 0.58 -24.44 12.12
CA ARG A 18 0.81 -25.14 13.39
C ARG A 18 -0.15 -24.61 14.47
N LYS A 19 -1.20 -25.38 14.74
CA LYS A 19 -2.02 -25.29 15.95
C LYS A 19 -1.18 -25.74 17.15
N ARG A 20 -1.05 -24.91 18.19
CA ARG A 20 -0.47 -25.32 19.48
C ARG A 20 -1.56 -25.98 20.33
N VAL A 21 -1.26 -27.20 20.76
CA VAL A 21 -2.08 -28.04 21.65
C VAL A 21 -1.67 -27.77 23.10
N ALA A 22 -2.66 -27.51 23.95
CA ALA A 22 -2.52 -27.41 25.40
C ALA A 22 -2.24 -28.78 26.02
N GLY A 23 -1.21 -28.87 26.86
CA GLY A 23 -0.86 -30.07 27.63
C GLY A 23 -1.13 -29.85 29.12
N ALA A 24 -2.07 -30.62 29.67
CA ALA A 24 -2.42 -30.67 31.08
C ALA A 24 -1.49 -31.64 31.84
N THR A 25 -1.02 -31.24 33.02
CA THR A 25 -0.46 -32.17 34.02
C THR A 25 -0.88 -31.79 35.44
N SER A 26 -1.30 -32.81 36.17
CA SER A 26 -1.95 -32.87 37.47
C SER A 26 -0.96 -32.99 38.63
N SER A 27 -1.27 -32.40 39.79
CA SER A 27 -0.75 -32.87 41.08
C SER A 27 -1.70 -32.60 42.25
N VAL A 28 -1.77 -33.62 43.11
CA VAL A 28 -2.70 -33.92 44.20
C VAL A 28 -2.62 -32.94 45.37
N GLY A 29 -3.77 -32.47 45.85
CA GLY A 29 -3.92 -31.68 47.08
C GLY A 29 -4.07 -32.54 48.34
N ALA A 30 -3.47 -32.09 49.44
CA ALA A 30 -3.70 -32.61 50.79
C ALA A 30 -4.44 -31.55 51.61
N PHE A 31 -5.67 -31.89 52.02
CA PHE A 31 -6.51 -31.08 52.91
C PHE A 31 -6.11 -31.28 54.38
N LEU A 32 -5.87 -30.18 55.09
CA LEU A 32 -5.79 -30.14 56.56
C LEU A 32 -6.95 -29.31 57.09
N ALA A 33 -7.89 -29.99 57.75
CA ALA A 33 -9.03 -29.41 58.44
C ALA A 33 -8.68 -29.13 59.91
N PHE A 34 -8.98 -27.93 60.41
CA PHE A 34 -9.11 -27.67 61.84
C PHE A 34 -10.31 -26.76 62.11
N GLY A 35 -11.09 -27.13 63.13
CA GLY A 35 -12.46 -26.69 63.35
C GLY A 35 -12.62 -25.39 64.14
N MET A 36 -13.82 -24.82 64.01
CA MET A 36 -14.34 -23.66 64.72
C MET A 36 -15.09 -24.09 65.99
N ALA A 37 -14.92 -23.37 67.10
CA ALA A 37 -15.96 -23.11 68.10
C ALA A 37 -15.57 -21.90 69.01
N PRO A 38 -16.55 -21.19 69.64
CA PRO A 38 -16.46 -19.74 69.82
C PRO A 38 -16.41 -19.23 71.29
N LEU A 39 -16.16 -17.91 71.41
CA LEU A 39 -16.72 -16.95 72.39
C LEU A 39 -16.07 -16.79 73.79
N ALA A 40 -15.57 -15.58 74.09
CA ALA A 40 -15.80 -14.81 75.33
C ALA A 40 -15.22 -13.38 75.23
N ALA A 41 -15.92 -12.40 75.82
CA ALA A 41 -15.70 -10.95 75.70
C ALA A 41 -14.60 -10.36 76.63
N ALA A 42 -14.19 -9.13 76.29
CA ALA A 42 -13.12 -8.27 76.82
C ALA A 42 -13.16 -7.95 78.34
N PRO A 43 -12.11 -7.31 78.89
CA PRO A 43 -12.14 -5.84 78.97
C PRO A 43 -10.79 -5.12 78.71
N ALA A 44 -10.92 -3.81 78.49
CA ALA A 44 -9.93 -2.84 78.02
C ALA A 44 -8.85 -2.41 79.04
N ALA A 45 -7.68 -2.03 78.51
CA ALA A 45 -6.75 -1.10 79.13
C ALA A 45 -6.06 -0.25 78.05
N HIS A 46 -5.90 1.03 78.35
CA HIS A 46 -5.63 2.16 77.47
C HIS A 46 -4.13 2.36 77.21
N ALA A 47 -3.78 2.80 76.00
CA ALA A 47 -2.58 3.60 75.73
C ALA A 47 -2.93 4.60 74.61
N ASP A 48 -2.60 5.87 74.87
CA ASP A 48 -3.00 7.04 74.09
C ASP A 48 -2.57 7.01 72.62
N VAL A 49 -3.49 7.51 71.80
CA VAL A 49 -3.43 7.81 70.38
C VAL A 49 -2.91 9.25 70.22
N ASP A 50 -1.71 9.47 69.67
CA ASP A 50 -1.21 10.79 69.21
C ASP A 50 0.06 10.68 68.31
N PHE A 51 0.02 9.80 67.29
CA PHE A 51 1.03 9.74 66.21
C PHE A 51 0.38 9.52 64.84
N PHE A 52 -0.72 8.78 64.80
CA PHE A 52 -1.52 8.55 63.59
C PHE A 52 -2.35 9.77 63.14
N GLY A 53 -2.52 10.80 63.97
CA GLY A 53 -3.33 11.98 63.63
C GLY A 53 -2.62 13.00 62.74
N ASP A 54 -1.34 13.30 63.03
CA ASP A 54 -0.60 14.34 62.28
C ASP A 54 -0.07 13.85 60.93
N LEU A 55 0.24 12.56 60.79
CA LEU A 55 0.68 11.98 59.51
C LEU A 55 -0.47 11.89 58.48
N PHE A 56 -1.68 11.58 58.95
CA PHE A 56 -2.88 11.58 58.09
C PHE A 56 -3.44 13.00 57.86
N GLY A 57 -3.25 13.92 58.81
CA GLY A 57 -3.62 15.33 58.66
C GLY A 57 -2.81 16.03 57.57
N ASP A 58 -1.48 15.82 57.56
CA ASP A 58 -0.57 16.47 56.61
C ASP A 58 -0.73 15.95 55.17
N LEU A 59 -0.98 14.63 55.03
CA LEU A 59 -1.27 13.96 53.75
C LEU A 59 -2.61 14.39 53.14
N VAL A 60 -3.60 14.75 53.97
CA VAL A 60 -4.90 15.27 53.49
C VAL A 60 -4.83 16.77 53.18
N THR A 61 -4.01 17.55 53.89
CA THR A 61 -3.83 18.98 53.60
C THR A 61 -3.02 19.26 52.34
N SER A 62 -2.04 18.41 52.00
CA SER A 62 -1.28 18.54 50.74
C SER A 62 -2.17 18.34 49.50
N TRP A 63 -3.26 17.58 49.62
CA TRP A 63 -4.24 17.38 48.56
C TRP A 63 -5.14 18.60 48.30
N SER A 64 -5.11 19.61 49.18
CA SER A 64 -5.99 20.78 49.13
C SER A 64 -5.29 22.10 48.75
N THR A 65 -4.00 22.08 48.44
CA THR A 65 -3.23 23.28 48.07
C THR A 65 -2.45 23.11 46.77
N ALA A 66 -3.17 22.81 45.69
CA ALA A 66 -2.78 23.34 44.39
C ALA A 66 -3.25 24.81 44.34
N ASP A 67 -2.29 25.73 44.18
CA ASP A 67 -2.53 27.16 44.06
C ASP A 67 -3.34 27.46 42.79
N VAL A 68 -4.65 27.60 42.93
CA VAL A 68 -5.53 28.11 41.85
C VAL A 68 -5.87 29.56 42.18
N GLY A 69 -5.10 30.47 41.60
CA GLY A 69 -5.45 31.88 41.56
C GLY A 69 -6.78 32.11 40.86
N ASP A 70 -7.75 32.60 41.63
CA ASP A 70 -8.86 33.50 41.27
C ASP A 70 -9.61 33.26 39.94
N ALA A 71 -10.65 32.41 39.99
CA ALA A 71 -12.02 32.74 39.59
C ALA A 71 -12.91 31.49 39.69
N ALA A 72 -14.12 31.67 40.22
CA ALA A 72 -15.07 30.63 40.56
C ALA A 72 -15.32 29.60 39.42
N ALA A 73 -14.75 28.41 39.57
CA ALA A 73 -15.08 27.24 38.76
C ALA A 73 -16.42 26.66 39.23
N THR A 74 -17.47 26.92 38.46
CA THR A 74 -18.57 25.95 38.33
C THR A 74 -17.94 24.61 37.97
N TRP A 75 -18.28 23.57 38.72
CA TRP A 75 -17.85 22.21 38.44
C TRP A 75 -18.39 21.82 37.07
N ASP A 76 -17.55 21.96 36.05
CA ASP A 76 -17.91 21.60 34.69
C ASP A 76 -17.77 20.08 34.55
N PHE A 77 -18.87 19.40 34.83
CA PHE A 77 -18.98 17.95 34.70
C PHE A 77 -18.83 17.47 33.24
N ASP A 78 -18.88 18.36 32.24
CA ASP A 78 -18.64 18.02 30.83
C ASP A 78 -17.13 17.84 30.55
N ALA A 79 -16.26 18.55 31.28
CA ALA A 79 -14.81 18.36 31.26
C ALA A 79 -14.32 17.15 32.10
N LEU A 80 -15.18 16.61 32.97
CA LEU A 80 -14.89 15.41 33.79
C LEU A 80 -15.22 14.10 33.05
N PHE A 81 -16.02 14.15 31.97
CA PHE A 81 -16.45 12.97 31.19
C PHE A 81 -16.20 13.08 29.67
N GLY A 82 -15.50 14.13 29.22
CA GLY A 82 -15.30 14.42 27.80
C GLY A 82 -13.82 14.55 27.40
N ALA A 83 -13.44 13.79 26.37
CA ALA A 83 -12.19 13.79 25.60
C ALA A 83 -10.93 13.21 26.30
N ALA A 84 -10.61 11.97 25.90
CA ALA A 84 -9.36 11.28 26.18
C ALA A 84 -8.16 12.03 25.57
N ASP A 85 -7.10 12.20 26.37
CA ASP A 85 -5.75 12.56 25.93
C ASP A 85 -4.88 11.28 25.97
N PRO A 86 -4.49 10.70 24.82
CA PRO A 86 -3.76 9.45 24.76
C PRO A 86 -2.25 9.72 24.88
N GLY A 87 -1.77 10.04 26.08
CA GLY A 87 -0.37 10.46 26.24
C GLY A 87 0.32 10.07 27.53
N SER A 88 -0.33 10.18 28.69
CA SER A 88 0.39 10.08 29.97
C SER A 88 -0.37 9.27 31.01
N ALA A 89 0.33 8.31 31.62
CA ALA A 89 -0.06 7.50 32.78
C ALA A 89 -1.34 6.67 32.59
N ALA A 90 -1.46 5.59 33.36
CA ALA A 90 -2.66 4.76 33.38
C ALA A 90 -3.92 5.65 33.51
N ASP A 91 -4.98 5.32 32.77
CA ASP A 91 -6.28 5.98 32.92
C ASP A 91 -6.60 6.09 34.42
N MET A 92 -6.59 7.32 34.95
CA MET A 92 -6.62 7.59 36.40
C MET A 92 -7.91 7.05 37.05
N PHE A 93 -8.93 6.74 36.24
CA PHE A 93 -10.19 6.14 36.67
C PHE A 93 -10.29 4.64 36.37
N SER A 94 -9.25 4.04 35.79
CA SER A 94 -9.12 2.59 35.68
C SER A 94 -8.87 1.99 37.06
N TRP A 95 -9.26 0.72 37.23
CA TRP A 95 -9.03 0.04 38.50
C TRP A 95 -7.53 -0.17 38.78
N THR A 96 -6.70 -0.35 37.75
CA THR A 96 -5.23 -0.42 37.91
C THR A 96 -4.66 0.92 38.36
N GLY A 97 -5.11 2.04 37.78
CA GLY A 97 -4.72 3.39 38.20
C GLY A 97 -5.19 3.73 39.62
N ILE A 98 -6.39 3.29 40.01
CA ILE A 98 -6.88 3.43 41.39
C ILE A 98 -6.07 2.57 42.36
N MET A 99 -5.77 1.31 42.02
CA MET A 99 -4.93 0.44 42.85
C MET A 99 -3.52 1.01 43.02
N ASP A 100 -2.97 1.59 41.96
CA ASP A 100 -1.66 2.23 41.98
C ASP A 100 -1.64 3.42 42.94
N GLN A 101 -2.49 4.43 42.66
CA GLN A 101 -2.46 5.72 43.34
C GLN A 101 -2.96 5.66 44.80
N TRP A 102 -3.91 4.78 45.09
CA TRP A 102 -4.59 4.77 46.40
C TRP A 102 -4.12 3.66 47.34
N PHE A 103 -3.46 2.63 46.82
CA PHE A 103 -3.04 1.47 47.63
C PHE A 103 -1.55 1.18 47.51
N TYR A 104 -1.02 1.08 46.29
CA TYR A 104 0.39 0.74 46.10
C TYR A 104 1.32 1.89 46.46
N GLU A 105 1.15 3.08 45.87
CA GLU A 105 1.99 4.25 46.10
C GLU A 105 2.09 4.63 47.60
N PRO A 106 0.98 4.73 48.37
CA PRO A 106 1.08 5.02 49.80
C PRO A 106 1.83 3.95 50.59
N LEU A 107 1.62 2.67 50.27
CA LEU A 107 2.29 1.54 50.92
C LEU A 107 3.79 1.54 50.59
N HIS A 108 4.12 1.76 49.32
CA HIS A 108 5.48 1.87 48.81
C HIS A 108 6.22 3.04 49.45
N ALA A 109 5.61 4.22 49.50
CA ALA A 109 6.17 5.40 50.15
C ALA A 109 6.44 5.15 51.64
N MET A 110 5.54 4.47 52.36
CA MET A 110 5.77 4.09 53.76
C MET A 110 6.94 3.12 53.91
N THR A 111 7.09 2.15 53.01
CA THR A 111 8.25 1.25 53.03
C THR A 111 9.56 1.97 52.68
N GLN A 112 9.53 2.92 51.74
CA GLN A 112 10.70 3.71 51.39
C GLN A 112 11.10 4.66 52.53
N LEU A 113 10.14 5.30 53.18
CA LEU A 113 10.36 6.07 54.41
C LEU A 113 10.96 5.22 55.53
N TRP A 114 10.52 3.97 55.69
CA TRP A 114 11.12 3.07 56.67
C TRP A 114 12.59 2.75 56.30
N ILE A 115 12.83 2.29 55.07
CA ILE A 115 14.14 1.84 54.59
C ILE A 115 15.20 2.94 54.69
N THR A 116 14.83 4.18 54.36
CA THR A 116 15.74 5.34 54.31
C THR A 116 15.79 6.16 55.60
N SER A 117 14.96 5.83 56.61
CA SER A 117 15.01 6.54 57.90
C SER A 117 16.22 6.12 58.74
N PRO A 118 16.87 7.04 59.48
CA PRO A 118 18.02 6.72 60.34
C PRO A 118 17.72 5.64 61.39
N PHE A 119 16.47 5.59 61.88
CA PHE A 119 16.03 4.54 62.80
C PHE A 119 15.85 3.21 62.07
N GLY A 120 15.15 3.20 60.92
CA GLY A 120 14.94 2.01 60.11
C GLY A 120 16.25 1.39 59.62
N GLU A 121 17.21 2.18 59.13
CA GLU A 121 18.54 1.70 58.72
C GLU A 121 19.26 0.93 59.84
N SER A 122 19.19 1.42 61.09
CA SER A 122 19.82 0.74 62.23
C SER A 122 19.20 -0.63 62.53
N ILE A 123 17.88 -0.75 62.38
CA ILE A 123 17.13 -1.98 62.58
C ILE A 123 17.31 -2.94 61.40
N ASN A 124 17.28 -2.43 60.17
CA ASN A 124 17.48 -3.19 58.94
C ASN A 124 18.89 -3.79 58.91
N GLY A 125 19.92 -3.00 59.26
CA GLY A 125 21.29 -3.48 59.39
C GLY A 125 21.43 -4.63 60.40
N MET A 126 20.79 -4.50 61.57
CA MET A 126 20.74 -5.59 62.56
C MET A 126 20.05 -6.85 62.02
N ILE A 127 18.93 -6.72 61.31
CA ILE A 127 18.17 -7.84 60.73
C ILE A 127 18.98 -8.54 59.63
N ASN A 128 19.60 -7.78 58.74
CA ASN A 128 20.44 -8.29 57.66
C ASN A 128 21.67 -9.00 58.22
N ASP A 129 22.36 -8.40 59.20
CA ASP A 129 23.54 -9.00 59.86
C ASP A 129 23.20 -10.30 60.61
N TRP A 130 22.05 -10.34 61.28
CA TRP A 130 21.60 -11.54 62.01
C TRP A 130 21.17 -12.68 61.10
N SER A 131 20.62 -12.36 59.92
CA SER A 131 20.18 -13.35 58.94
C SER A 131 21.30 -13.82 58.01
N GLY A 132 22.36 -13.01 57.84
CA GLY A 132 23.42 -13.23 56.87
C GLY A 132 22.99 -13.02 55.42
N MET A 133 21.81 -12.42 55.20
CA MET A 133 21.20 -12.20 53.89
C MET A 133 20.77 -10.73 53.77
N TYR A 134 20.75 -10.19 52.54
CA TYR A 134 20.22 -8.86 52.29
C TYR A 134 18.68 -8.94 52.21
N LEU A 135 18.02 -8.80 53.37
CA LEU A 135 16.57 -8.99 53.50
C LEU A 135 15.80 -7.68 53.32
N ILE A 136 16.28 -6.58 53.91
CA ILE A 136 15.60 -5.27 53.86
C ILE A 136 16.60 -4.20 53.42
N GLY A 137 16.32 -3.53 52.31
CA GLY A 137 17.14 -2.43 51.79
C GLY A 137 17.01 -2.27 50.27
N ASN A 138 17.27 -1.07 49.78
CA ASN A 138 17.26 -0.79 48.35
C ASN A 138 18.60 -1.19 47.72
N GLY A 139 18.53 -1.63 46.47
CA GLY A 139 19.67 -1.87 45.62
C GLY A 139 20.52 -0.62 45.45
N VAL A 140 21.84 -0.82 45.39
CA VAL A 140 22.79 0.27 45.13
C VAL A 140 22.71 0.64 43.66
N ALA A 141 22.66 1.93 43.35
CA ALA A 141 22.72 2.39 41.96
C ALA A 141 24.04 1.98 41.30
N GLY A 142 23.96 1.63 40.02
CA GLY A 142 25.11 1.33 39.19
C GLY A 142 26.09 2.50 39.11
N THR A 143 27.34 2.19 38.80
CA THR A 143 28.43 3.16 38.60
C THR A 143 29.22 2.77 37.36
N GLU A 144 30.09 3.65 36.87
CA GLU A 144 30.98 3.34 35.74
C GLU A 144 31.78 2.02 35.93
N ASP A 145 32.27 1.75 37.15
CA ASP A 145 33.04 0.53 37.46
C ASP A 145 32.15 -0.73 37.66
N SER A 146 30.86 -0.55 37.91
CA SER A 146 29.86 -1.60 38.10
C SER A 146 28.52 -1.10 37.56
N PRO A 147 28.30 -1.18 36.23
CA PRO A 147 27.21 -0.48 35.57
C PRO A 147 25.81 -0.89 36.06
N ASP A 148 25.63 -2.15 36.41
CA ASP A 148 24.32 -2.67 36.79
C ASP A 148 23.93 -2.21 38.20
N GLY A 149 22.65 -1.88 38.34
CA GLY A 149 22.03 -1.64 39.64
C GLY A 149 21.98 -2.93 40.46
N GLY A 150 22.28 -2.80 41.76
CA GLY A 150 22.17 -3.92 42.69
C GLY A 150 20.71 -4.32 42.94
N ASP A 151 20.50 -5.59 43.29
CA ASP A 151 19.17 -6.07 43.67
C ASP A 151 18.70 -5.49 45.02
N GLY A 152 17.38 -5.30 45.14
CA GLY A 152 16.71 -4.97 46.39
C GLY A 152 16.65 -6.15 47.37
N GLY A 153 16.33 -5.85 48.62
CA GLY A 153 16.24 -6.85 49.69
C GLY A 153 15.20 -7.95 49.42
N LEU A 154 15.50 -9.18 49.85
CA LEU A 154 14.64 -10.36 49.65
C LEU A 154 13.26 -10.29 50.32
N TRP A 155 13.04 -9.31 51.21
CA TRP A 155 11.74 -9.03 51.82
C TRP A 155 11.17 -7.70 51.34
N PHE A 156 11.93 -6.62 51.48
CA PHE A 156 11.49 -5.27 51.13
C PHE A 156 12.65 -4.46 50.56
N GLY A 157 12.38 -3.74 49.47
CA GLY A 157 13.31 -2.79 48.88
C GLY A 157 13.27 -2.80 47.36
N ASP A 158 13.63 -1.66 46.80
CA ASP A 158 13.66 -1.46 45.35
C ASP A 158 14.99 -1.92 44.76
N GLY A 159 14.99 -2.22 43.47
CA GLY A 159 16.21 -2.36 42.72
C GLY A 159 16.95 -1.03 42.56
N GLY A 160 18.28 -1.09 42.49
CA GLY A 160 19.09 0.08 42.16
C GLY A 160 18.94 0.44 40.68
N ALA A 161 18.96 1.73 40.35
CA ALA A 161 19.01 2.16 38.95
C ALA A 161 20.33 1.74 38.31
N GLY A 162 20.29 1.35 37.04
CA GLY A 162 21.46 1.13 36.21
C GLY A 162 22.21 2.43 35.90
N TRP A 163 23.51 2.32 35.63
CA TRP A 163 24.34 3.47 35.29
C TRP A 163 24.10 3.95 33.86
N SER A 164 23.84 5.25 33.70
CA SER A 164 23.78 5.88 32.37
C SER A 164 25.18 6.22 31.88
N SER A 165 25.57 5.64 30.75
CA SER A 165 26.88 5.85 30.13
C SER A 165 26.91 7.15 29.32
N ASP A 166 27.99 7.93 29.46
CA ASP A 166 28.34 9.04 28.57
C ASP A 166 29.50 8.67 27.61
N GLU A 167 30.04 7.45 27.72
CA GLU A 167 31.13 6.96 26.88
C GLU A 167 30.60 6.27 25.61
N ALA A 168 31.12 6.68 24.45
CA ALA A 168 30.72 6.15 23.16
C ALA A 168 30.93 4.63 23.07
N GLY A 169 29.91 3.90 22.60
CA GLY A 169 29.94 2.45 22.46
C GLY A 169 29.79 1.65 23.76
N VAL A 170 29.66 2.32 24.92
CA VAL A 170 29.44 1.67 26.22
C VAL A 170 27.96 1.68 26.55
N ALA A 171 27.39 0.50 26.76
CA ALA A 171 25.97 0.32 27.08
C ALA A 171 25.62 0.91 28.45
N GLY A 172 24.35 1.28 28.63
CA GLY A 172 23.81 1.57 29.94
C GLY A 172 23.76 0.30 30.78
N GLY A 173 23.95 0.43 32.09
CA GLY A 173 23.82 -0.70 33.00
C GLY A 173 22.36 -1.10 33.21
N ASP A 174 22.14 -2.37 33.51
CA ASP A 174 20.80 -2.89 33.77
C ASP A 174 20.29 -2.41 35.14
N GLY A 175 18.98 -2.23 35.26
CA GLY A 175 18.31 -1.97 36.52
C GLY A 175 18.29 -3.20 37.41
N GLY A 176 18.53 -3.02 38.71
CA GLY A 176 18.49 -4.09 39.70
C GLY A 176 17.07 -4.62 39.91
N SER A 177 16.92 -5.89 40.28
CA SER A 177 15.60 -6.46 40.55
C SER A 177 15.17 -6.24 42.00
N ALA A 178 13.88 -5.94 42.22
CA ALA A 178 13.26 -6.06 43.53
C ALA A 178 12.86 -7.52 43.77
N LEU A 179 13.78 -8.32 44.32
CA LEU A 179 13.55 -9.77 44.57
C LEU A 179 12.61 -10.05 45.75
N GLY A 180 12.16 -9.02 46.46
CA GLY A 180 11.35 -9.11 47.68
C GLY A 180 9.85 -9.21 47.48
N TRP A 181 9.09 -9.16 48.58
CA TRP A 181 7.62 -9.18 48.55
C TRP A 181 7.05 -7.85 48.02
N LEU A 182 7.64 -6.73 48.45
CA LEU A 182 7.28 -5.40 47.98
C LEU A 182 8.53 -4.64 47.54
N GLY A 183 8.50 -4.11 46.31
CA GLY A 183 9.54 -3.24 45.76
C GLY A 183 9.42 -3.07 44.26
N ASN A 184 9.92 -1.95 43.76
CA ASN A 184 10.01 -1.66 42.32
C ASN A 184 11.35 -2.10 41.76
N GLY A 185 11.34 -2.62 40.53
CA GLY A 185 12.57 -2.81 39.78
C GLY A 185 13.26 -1.47 39.54
N GLY A 186 14.60 -1.46 39.51
CA GLY A 186 15.35 -0.26 39.15
C GLY A 186 15.27 0.02 37.66
N ASP A 187 15.35 1.29 37.26
CA ASP A 187 15.38 1.67 35.85
C ASP A 187 16.72 1.29 35.22
N GLY A 188 16.69 0.92 33.94
CA GLY A 188 17.89 0.73 33.13
C GLY A 188 18.57 2.06 32.79
N GLY A 189 19.90 2.06 32.76
CA GLY A 189 20.69 3.23 32.42
C GLY A 189 20.66 3.56 30.92
N ALA A 190 20.83 4.81 30.54
CA ALA A 190 20.96 5.19 29.13
C ALA A 190 22.29 4.70 28.54
N GLY A 191 22.26 4.29 27.27
CA GLY A 191 23.47 3.95 26.52
C GLY A 191 24.26 5.19 26.11
N GLY A 192 25.59 5.09 26.14
CA GLY A 192 26.46 6.09 25.55
C GLY A 192 26.34 6.08 24.02
N ALA A 193 26.98 7.01 23.32
CA ALA A 193 26.76 7.22 21.89
C ALA A 193 26.83 5.92 21.05
N GLY A 194 25.77 5.60 20.31
CA GLY A 194 25.62 4.39 19.51
C GLY A 194 25.47 3.06 20.28
N ALA A 195 25.41 3.10 21.62
CA ALA A 195 25.31 1.93 22.47
C ALA A 195 23.88 1.71 22.99
N ALA A 196 23.55 0.47 23.34
CA ALA A 196 22.23 0.13 23.85
C ALA A 196 21.97 0.72 25.25
N GLY A 197 20.71 1.04 25.54
CA GLY A 197 20.26 1.27 26.91
C GLY A 197 20.19 -0.05 27.70
N GLY A 198 20.32 0.05 29.02
CA GLY A 198 20.19 -1.09 29.93
C GLY A 198 18.73 -1.51 30.10
N ASP A 199 18.51 -2.79 30.39
CA ASP A 199 17.18 -3.31 30.67
C ASP A 199 16.69 -2.84 32.05
N GLY A 200 15.38 -2.64 32.22
CA GLY A 200 14.76 -2.37 33.50
C GLY A 200 14.68 -3.62 34.38
N GLY A 201 14.81 -3.43 35.69
CA GLY A 201 14.79 -4.50 36.68
C GLY A 201 13.38 -5.05 36.94
N ALA A 202 13.29 -6.29 37.42
CA ALA A 202 12.00 -6.89 37.75
C ALA A 202 11.41 -6.33 39.07
N GLY A 203 10.09 -6.18 39.14
CA GLY A 203 9.35 -5.80 40.34
C GLY A 203 9.14 -6.96 41.33
N GLY A 204 8.74 -6.62 42.56
CA GLY A 204 8.51 -7.55 43.68
C GLY A 204 7.48 -8.66 43.43
N TRP A 205 7.60 -9.76 44.19
CA TRP A 205 6.79 -10.99 44.03
C TRP A 205 5.33 -10.87 44.46
N LEU A 206 5.01 -10.00 45.41
CA LEU A 206 3.63 -9.79 45.83
C LEU A 206 3.07 -8.53 45.19
N MET A 207 3.77 -7.40 45.36
CA MET A 207 3.42 -6.15 44.72
C MET A 207 4.67 -5.40 44.27
N GLY A 208 4.65 -4.79 43.09
CA GLY A 208 5.79 -4.05 42.58
C GLY A 208 5.78 -3.86 41.07
N HIS A 209 6.19 -2.69 40.62
CA HIS A 209 6.38 -2.39 39.21
C HIS A 209 7.72 -2.89 38.72
N GLY A 210 7.79 -3.28 37.45
CA GLY A 210 9.08 -3.39 36.78
C GLY A 210 9.65 -2.00 36.50
N GLY A 211 10.98 -1.87 36.51
CA GLY A 211 11.66 -0.62 36.16
C GLY A 211 11.63 -0.35 34.66
N ASP A 212 11.76 0.91 34.26
CA ASP A 212 11.77 1.29 32.85
C ASP A 212 13.10 0.89 32.18
N GLY A 213 13.05 0.58 30.89
CA GLY A 213 14.24 0.34 30.09
C GLY A 213 14.95 1.65 29.73
N GLY A 214 16.28 1.63 29.73
CA GLY A 214 17.10 2.79 29.39
C GLY A 214 17.03 3.15 27.91
N ALA A 215 17.17 4.44 27.58
CA ALA A 215 17.24 4.87 26.19
C ALA A 215 18.54 4.41 25.50
N GLY A 216 18.45 4.05 24.23
CA GLY A 216 19.62 3.82 23.39
C GLY A 216 20.34 5.11 23.06
N GLY A 217 21.67 5.09 23.03
CA GLY A 217 22.48 6.27 22.74
C GLY A 217 22.45 6.64 21.26
N ALA A 218 22.24 7.92 20.96
CA ALA A 218 22.33 8.42 19.59
C ALA A 218 23.77 8.33 19.06
N ALA A 219 23.92 8.11 17.76
CA ALA A 219 25.24 8.11 17.13
C ALA A 219 25.84 9.52 17.06
N THR A 220 27.17 9.61 17.22
CA THR A 220 27.92 10.88 17.13
C THR A 220 29.00 10.85 16.05
N VAL A 221 29.10 9.76 15.31
CA VAL A 221 30.04 9.58 14.20
C VAL A 221 29.23 9.46 12.93
N ASP A 222 29.66 10.13 11.87
CA ASP A 222 29.00 10.11 10.57
C ASP A 222 28.69 8.68 10.09
N GLY A 223 27.44 8.44 9.69
CA GLY A 223 26.93 7.12 9.30
C GLY A 223 26.84 6.09 10.43
N GLY A 224 27.11 6.49 11.67
CA GLY A 224 26.99 5.63 12.85
C GLY A 224 25.54 5.32 13.17
N ALA A 225 25.26 4.08 13.57
CA ALA A 225 23.92 3.66 13.97
C ALA A 225 23.61 4.07 15.41
N GLY A 226 22.34 4.39 15.68
CA GLY A 226 21.85 4.58 17.03
C GLY A 226 21.76 3.26 17.80
N GLY A 227 21.93 3.32 19.12
CA GLY A 227 21.80 2.17 19.99
C GLY A 227 20.35 1.76 20.22
N ALA A 228 20.08 0.48 20.49
CA ALA A 228 18.73 0.03 20.83
C ALA A 228 18.30 0.54 22.23
N GLY A 229 17.02 0.78 22.42
CA GLY A 229 16.46 0.97 23.75
C GLY A 229 16.45 -0.33 24.56
N GLY A 230 16.65 -0.22 25.86
CA GLY A 230 16.58 -1.34 26.80
C GLY A 230 15.13 -1.78 27.02
N ASN A 231 14.92 -3.05 27.35
CA ASN A 231 13.60 -3.57 27.63
C ASN A 231 13.10 -3.08 28.99
N GLY A 232 11.80 -2.87 29.13
CA GLY A 232 11.17 -2.64 30.41
C GLY A 232 11.16 -3.90 31.28
N GLY A 233 11.33 -3.71 32.58
CA GLY A 233 11.31 -4.76 33.58
C GLY A 233 9.91 -5.38 33.74
N ALA A 234 9.87 -6.68 34.00
CA ALA A 234 8.59 -7.35 34.30
C ALA A 234 8.15 -7.09 35.74
N ALA A 235 6.86 -6.87 35.96
CA ALA A 235 6.28 -7.02 37.29
C ALA A 235 6.12 -8.50 37.61
N ALA A 236 7.00 -9.07 38.45
CA ALA A 236 6.89 -10.46 38.91
C ALA A 236 5.75 -10.66 39.95
N ALA A 237 4.98 -9.60 40.22
CA ALA A 237 3.98 -9.52 41.26
C ALA A 237 2.81 -10.51 41.06
N TRP A 238 2.44 -11.21 42.13
CA TRP A 238 1.22 -12.02 42.15
C TRP A 238 -0.05 -11.18 42.28
N PHE A 239 -0.02 -10.14 43.13
CA PHE A 239 -1.21 -9.33 43.45
C PHE A 239 -1.35 -8.11 42.55
N PHE A 240 -0.38 -7.18 42.58
CA PHE A 240 -0.45 -5.93 41.80
C PHE A 240 0.93 -5.50 41.30
N GLY A 241 1.05 -5.18 40.01
CA GLY A 241 2.26 -4.56 39.47
C GLY A 241 2.14 -4.28 37.98
N ASN A 242 2.62 -3.11 37.58
CA ASN A 242 2.70 -2.74 36.16
C ASN A 242 4.08 -3.09 35.62
N GLY A 243 4.16 -3.58 34.38
CA GLY A 243 5.43 -3.73 33.70
C GLY A 243 6.04 -2.37 33.36
N GLY A 244 7.38 -2.28 33.40
CA GLY A 244 8.09 -1.06 33.03
C GLY A 244 8.02 -0.79 31.53
N ALA A 245 8.10 0.47 31.12
CA ALA A 245 8.16 0.84 29.72
C ALA A 245 9.50 0.42 29.08
N GLY A 246 9.48 0.09 27.79
CA GLY A 246 10.72 -0.07 27.02
C GLY A 246 11.36 1.27 26.69
N GLY A 247 12.68 1.30 26.65
CA GLY A 247 13.47 2.47 26.30
C GLY A 247 13.35 2.84 24.82
N VAL A 248 13.47 4.13 24.50
CA VAL A 248 13.48 4.63 23.12
C VAL A 248 14.80 4.26 22.44
N GLY A 249 14.76 3.91 21.15
CA GLY A 249 15.95 3.70 20.33
C GLY A 249 16.70 5.00 20.02
N GLY A 250 18.02 4.95 20.01
CA GLY A 250 18.87 6.09 19.67
C GLY A 250 18.80 6.46 18.19
N ALA A 251 18.98 7.73 17.86
CA ALA A 251 19.02 8.18 16.46
C ALA A 251 20.32 7.74 15.77
N GLY A 252 20.22 7.40 14.48
CA GLY A 252 21.37 7.27 13.58
C GLY A 252 21.89 8.64 13.16
N MET A 253 23.18 8.72 12.80
CA MET A 253 23.80 9.96 12.34
C MET A 253 23.85 10.01 10.81
N ASP A 254 23.70 11.20 10.25
CA ASP A 254 23.85 11.43 8.81
C ASP A 254 25.20 10.90 8.30
N GLY A 255 25.21 10.42 7.06
CA GLY A 255 26.41 10.00 6.36
C GLY A 255 27.29 11.20 6.02
N ALA A 256 28.60 11.01 6.10
CA ALA A 256 29.55 12.06 5.76
C ALA A 256 29.35 12.51 4.31
N ALA A 257 29.37 13.82 4.05
CA ALA A 257 29.50 14.30 2.68
C ALA A 257 30.79 13.75 2.05
N GLY A 258 30.78 13.54 0.73
CA GLY A 258 31.96 13.05 0.02
C GLY A 258 33.20 13.91 0.31
N ALA A 259 34.36 13.27 0.52
CA ALA A 259 35.63 13.98 0.60
C ALA A 259 36.32 13.99 -0.76
N ALA A 260 37.05 15.05 -1.12
CA ALA A 260 37.71 15.21 -2.43
C ALA A 260 38.59 14.02 -2.89
N ALA A 261 39.03 13.15 -1.97
CA ALA A 261 39.81 11.95 -2.29
C ALA A 261 38.98 10.71 -2.70
N ASN A 262 37.68 10.64 -2.37
CA ASN A 262 36.80 9.49 -2.65
C ASN A 262 35.46 9.90 -3.31
N GLY A 263 35.05 11.17 -3.19
CA GLY A 263 33.93 11.82 -3.88
C GLY A 263 32.53 11.39 -3.42
N VAL A 264 32.33 10.11 -3.14
CA VAL A 264 31.01 9.52 -2.85
C VAL A 264 30.54 9.88 -1.44
N GLY A 265 29.24 10.22 -1.31
CA GLY A 265 28.59 10.44 -0.04
C GLY A 265 28.48 9.17 0.81
N GLY A 266 28.67 9.32 2.12
CA GLY A 266 28.55 8.25 3.10
C GLY A 266 27.10 7.82 3.31
N VAL A 267 26.88 6.57 3.70
CA VAL A 267 25.55 6.06 4.03
C VAL A 267 25.12 6.62 5.39
N GLY A 268 23.85 7.00 5.52
CA GLY A 268 23.25 7.41 6.79
C GLY A 268 23.14 6.25 7.77
N GLY A 269 23.33 6.55 9.05
CA GLY A 269 23.23 5.57 10.12
C GLY A 269 21.80 5.10 10.33
N ALA A 270 21.62 3.82 10.64
CA ALA A 270 20.31 3.31 11.02
C ALA A 270 19.90 3.85 12.40
N GLY A 271 18.60 4.06 12.58
CA GLY A 271 18.02 4.27 13.89
C GLY A 271 18.05 3.00 14.74
N GLY A 272 18.18 3.16 16.05
CA GLY A 272 18.09 2.05 17.00
C GLY A 272 16.64 1.59 17.19
N ASN A 273 16.41 0.31 17.41
CA ASN A 273 15.08 -0.18 17.75
C ASN A 273 14.67 0.25 19.16
N GLY A 274 13.38 0.47 19.38
CA GLY A 274 12.82 0.64 20.71
C GLY A 274 12.83 -0.67 21.51
N GLY A 275 12.96 -0.56 22.82
CA GLY A 275 12.94 -1.67 23.75
C GLY A 275 11.53 -2.23 23.95
N THR A 276 11.41 -3.52 24.25
CA THR A 276 10.09 -4.10 24.54
C THR A 276 9.58 -3.65 25.91
N GLY A 277 8.25 -3.50 26.05
CA GLY A 277 7.63 -3.23 27.33
C GLY A 277 7.61 -4.46 28.25
N GLY A 278 7.70 -4.21 29.55
CA GLY A 278 7.67 -5.22 30.59
C GLY A 278 6.30 -5.87 30.78
N ARG A 279 6.28 -7.12 31.22
CA ARG A 279 5.02 -7.83 31.52
C ARG A 279 4.36 -7.30 32.79
N SER A 280 3.02 -7.28 32.82
CA SER A 280 2.25 -6.97 34.03
C SER A 280 2.33 -8.06 35.12
N GLY A 281 1.82 -7.74 36.32
CA GLY A 281 1.59 -8.71 37.40
C GLY A 281 0.43 -9.68 37.12
N TYR A 282 0.33 -10.75 37.91
CA TYR A 282 -0.56 -11.88 37.66
C TYR A 282 -2.06 -11.58 37.85
N MET A 283 -2.45 -10.88 38.93
CA MET A 283 -3.86 -10.60 39.22
C MET A 283 -4.32 -9.19 38.83
N PHE A 284 -3.54 -8.16 39.15
CA PHE A 284 -3.81 -6.78 38.74
C PHE A 284 -2.55 -6.12 38.16
N GLY A 285 -2.74 -5.33 37.10
CA GLY A 285 -1.71 -4.45 36.56
C GLY A 285 -1.65 -4.43 35.05
N ASP A 286 -1.02 -3.38 34.53
CA ASP A 286 -0.87 -3.11 33.11
C ASP A 286 0.50 -3.55 32.59
N GLY A 287 0.55 -4.04 31.36
CA GLY A 287 1.81 -4.27 30.66
C GLY A 287 2.46 -2.94 30.31
N GLY A 288 3.79 -2.88 30.37
CA GLY A 288 4.53 -1.68 30.02
C GLY A 288 4.46 -1.38 28.53
N LYS A 289 4.52 -0.10 28.15
CA LYS A 289 4.56 0.29 26.74
C LYS A 289 5.90 -0.12 26.10
N GLY A 290 5.89 -0.44 24.81
CA GLY A 290 7.13 -0.55 24.03
C GLY A 290 7.74 0.83 23.78
N GLY A 291 9.06 0.89 23.68
CA GLY A 291 9.77 2.12 23.33
C GLY A 291 9.65 2.44 21.85
N ALA A 292 9.67 3.70 21.48
CA ALA A 292 9.72 4.10 20.06
C ALA A 292 11.07 3.75 19.42
N GLY A 293 11.07 3.53 18.11
CA GLY A 293 12.29 3.44 17.32
C GLY A 293 13.00 4.79 17.21
N GLY A 294 14.31 4.75 16.95
CA GLY A 294 15.13 5.93 16.68
C GLY A 294 15.07 6.34 15.21
N ALA A 295 15.10 7.64 14.92
CA ALA A 295 15.18 8.15 13.56
C ALA A 295 16.49 7.75 12.89
N ALA A 296 16.45 7.52 11.58
CA ALA A 296 17.64 7.26 10.80
C ALA A 296 18.38 8.55 10.39
N GLY A 297 19.66 8.41 10.08
CA GLY A 297 20.45 9.46 9.44
C GLY A 297 20.23 9.50 7.93
N ASN A 298 20.33 10.69 7.35
CA ASN A 298 20.32 10.90 5.90
C ASN A 298 21.63 10.41 5.27
N GLY A 299 21.61 10.06 3.99
CA GLY A 299 22.81 9.83 3.21
C GLY A 299 23.56 11.14 2.98
N GLY A 300 24.88 11.08 3.01
CA GLY A 300 25.73 12.24 2.71
C GLY A 300 25.64 12.61 1.22
N ASP A 301 25.72 13.89 0.92
CA ASP A 301 25.80 14.35 -0.47
C ASP A 301 27.14 13.91 -1.11
N GLY A 302 27.09 13.60 -2.40
CA GLY A 302 28.30 13.49 -3.20
C GLY A 302 29.00 14.84 -3.30
N VAL A 303 30.30 14.84 -3.56
CA VAL A 303 31.03 16.06 -3.94
C VAL A 303 31.61 15.94 -5.33
N THR A 304 31.77 17.09 -5.98
CA THR A 304 32.43 17.16 -7.27
C THR A 304 33.87 16.67 -7.16
N GLY A 305 34.23 15.64 -7.93
CA GLY A 305 35.60 15.14 -8.04
C GLY A 305 36.42 15.94 -9.06
N ASP A 306 37.41 15.31 -9.69
CA ASP A 306 38.29 15.98 -10.67
C ASP A 306 37.54 16.50 -11.92
N ALA A 307 36.49 15.79 -12.38
CA ALA A 307 35.69 16.19 -13.56
C ALA A 307 34.22 15.76 -13.46
N ASN A 308 33.95 14.56 -12.94
CA ASN A 308 32.60 14.04 -12.75
C ASN A 308 32.08 14.33 -11.34
N GLY A 309 30.78 14.47 -11.22
CA GLY A 309 30.06 14.46 -9.97
C GLY A 309 30.06 13.05 -9.36
N ALA A 310 30.27 12.97 -8.06
CA ALA A 310 30.18 11.71 -7.34
C ALA A 310 28.77 11.45 -6.82
N ASN A 311 28.47 10.17 -6.57
CA ASN A 311 27.14 9.77 -6.12
C ASN A 311 26.89 10.20 -4.66
N GLY A 312 25.62 10.46 -4.33
CA GLY A 312 25.16 10.58 -2.96
C GLY A 312 25.09 9.23 -2.25
N GLY A 313 25.16 9.27 -0.92
CA GLY A 313 25.03 8.10 -0.07
C GLY A 313 23.57 7.70 0.16
N GLY A 314 23.32 6.44 0.48
CA GLY A 314 21.98 6.00 0.87
C GLY A 314 21.55 6.52 2.24
N GLY A 315 20.27 6.76 2.44
CA GLY A 315 19.70 7.03 3.76
C GLY A 315 19.70 5.78 4.64
N GLY A 316 19.74 5.98 5.97
CA GLY A 316 19.66 4.90 6.95
C GLY A 316 18.23 4.39 7.14
N HIS A 317 18.10 3.18 7.69
CA HIS A 317 16.80 2.60 8.03
C HIS A 317 16.29 3.15 9.36
N GLY A 318 14.99 3.48 9.42
CA GLY A 318 14.33 3.86 10.68
C GLY A 318 14.32 2.70 11.67
N GLY A 319 14.40 3.00 12.97
CA GLY A 319 14.28 1.99 14.01
C GLY A 319 12.85 1.49 14.16
N ASN A 320 12.68 0.21 14.44
CA ASN A 320 11.37 -0.36 14.76
C ASN A 320 10.95 0.04 16.18
N GLY A 321 9.64 0.21 16.37
CA GLY A 321 9.04 0.30 17.68
C GLY A 321 9.14 -1.02 18.46
N GLY A 322 9.29 -0.92 19.77
CA GLY A 322 9.30 -2.06 20.67
C GLY A 322 7.91 -2.65 20.85
N ALA A 323 7.82 -3.97 21.05
CA ALA A 323 6.54 -4.60 21.38
C ALA A 323 6.04 -4.13 22.75
N GLY A 324 4.73 -3.96 22.89
CA GLY A 324 4.11 -3.72 24.19
C GLY A 324 4.19 -4.94 25.11
N GLY A 325 4.22 -4.69 26.41
CA GLY A 325 4.27 -5.69 27.45
C GLY A 325 2.98 -6.51 27.52
N ALA A 326 3.11 -7.84 27.53
CA ALA A 326 1.97 -8.73 27.67
C ALA A 326 1.34 -8.64 29.08
N ARG A 327 0.09 -9.12 29.18
CA ARG A 327 -0.54 -9.41 30.48
C ARG A 327 0.00 -10.74 31.01
N ALA A 328 0.18 -10.89 32.32
CA ALA A 328 0.72 -12.14 32.87
C ALA A 328 -0.29 -13.31 33.00
N SER A 329 -1.61 -13.05 32.96
CA SER A 329 -2.64 -14.07 33.15
C SER A 329 -3.74 -14.04 32.09
N ASP A 330 -4.00 -15.20 31.48
CA ASP A 330 -5.17 -15.41 30.62
C ASP A 330 -6.47 -15.65 31.42
N TYR A 331 -6.36 -15.90 32.74
CA TYR A 331 -7.52 -16.16 33.60
C TYR A 331 -8.24 -14.87 34.02
N TYR A 332 -7.50 -13.77 34.18
CA TYR A 332 -8.00 -12.44 34.54
C TYR A 332 -7.94 -11.47 33.35
N ALA A 333 -8.48 -11.87 32.20
CA ALA A 333 -8.32 -11.15 30.93
C ALA A 333 -9.21 -9.88 30.75
N GLY A 334 -10.01 -9.51 31.75
CA GLY A 334 -10.89 -8.34 31.66
C GLY A 334 -10.15 -7.02 31.92
N ALA A 335 -10.58 -5.94 31.26
CA ALA A 335 -10.00 -4.59 31.43
C ALA A 335 -10.02 -4.08 32.88
N PHE A 336 -10.87 -4.65 33.74
CA PHE A 336 -10.88 -4.38 35.18
C PHE A 336 -9.59 -4.83 35.89
N TYR A 337 -8.94 -5.91 35.41
CA TYR A 337 -7.74 -6.47 36.02
C TYR A 337 -6.45 -5.88 35.41
N GLY A 338 -6.54 -5.26 34.23
CA GLY A 338 -5.45 -4.58 33.57
C GLY A 338 -5.38 -4.84 32.07
N SER A 339 -4.54 -4.08 31.38
CA SER A 339 -4.30 -4.10 29.94
C SER A 339 -2.92 -4.58 29.53
N ALA A 340 -2.79 -5.03 28.28
CA ALA A 340 -1.47 -5.17 27.68
C ALA A 340 -0.94 -3.77 27.35
N GLY A 341 0.37 -3.61 27.33
CA GLY A 341 1.00 -2.37 26.89
C GLY A 341 0.83 -2.17 25.38
N GLN A 342 0.84 -0.90 24.97
CA GLN A 342 0.90 -0.52 23.57
C GLN A 342 2.31 -0.78 23.01
N ALA A 343 2.40 -1.09 21.72
CA ALA A 343 3.69 -1.09 21.03
C ALA A 343 4.23 0.36 20.92
N GLY A 344 5.53 0.50 20.71
CA GLY A 344 6.13 1.78 20.35
C GLY A 344 5.94 2.08 18.87
N ASP A 345 6.06 3.36 18.52
CA ASP A 345 6.04 3.79 17.12
C ASP A 345 7.35 3.44 16.41
N GLY A 346 7.24 3.13 15.12
CA GLY A 346 8.37 3.00 14.21
C GLY A 346 8.84 4.38 13.77
N ALA A 347 10.13 4.49 13.42
CA ALA A 347 10.74 5.76 13.05
C ALA A 347 10.90 5.92 11.54
N ASP A 348 11.01 7.18 11.09
CA ASP A 348 11.23 7.50 9.69
C ASP A 348 12.59 7.00 9.17
N GLY A 349 12.61 6.61 7.89
CA GLY A 349 13.83 6.32 7.14
C GLY A 349 14.53 7.60 6.69
N GLY A 350 15.85 7.56 6.57
CA GLY A 350 16.66 8.72 6.21
C GLY A 350 16.56 9.04 4.71
N ALA A 351 16.64 10.31 4.33
CA ALA A 351 16.70 10.67 2.91
C ALA A 351 18.02 10.20 2.28
N GLY A 352 18.00 9.86 0.99
CA GLY A 352 19.21 9.63 0.22
C GLY A 352 19.94 10.95 -0.06
N GLY A 353 21.27 10.94 -0.01
CA GLY A 353 22.08 12.11 -0.34
C GLY A 353 22.01 12.44 -1.82
N ASN A 354 22.18 13.72 -2.17
CA ASN A 354 22.19 14.15 -3.56
C ASN A 354 23.48 13.73 -4.25
N GLY A 355 23.39 13.42 -5.54
CA GLY A 355 24.57 13.32 -6.40
C GLY A 355 25.14 14.71 -6.65
N ALA A 356 26.46 14.82 -6.67
CA ALA A 356 27.13 16.08 -7.00
C ALA A 356 27.01 16.42 -8.48
N ASP A 357 27.06 17.70 -8.78
CA ASP A 357 27.27 18.18 -10.14
C ASP A 357 28.68 17.84 -10.63
N ALA A 358 28.82 17.73 -11.95
CA ALA A 358 30.12 17.71 -12.61
C ALA A 358 30.91 18.99 -12.33
N ALA A 359 32.24 18.92 -12.45
CA ALA A 359 33.08 20.10 -12.30
C ALA A 359 32.81 21.09 -13.43
N THR A 360 32.92 22.39 -13.16
CA THR A 360 32.83 23.44 -14.18
C THR A 360 34.20 24.05 -14.50
N ASP A 361 34.37 24.55 -15.71
CA ASP A 361 35.51 25.38 -16.06
C ASP A 361 35.33 26.84 -15.60
N GLY A 362 36.28 27.71 -15.99
CA GLY A 362 36.26 29.13 -15.62
C GLY A 362 35.13 29.95 -16.26
N ASP A 363 34.47 29.42 -17.28
CA ASP A 363 33.33 30.03 -17.98
C ASP A 363 31.98 29.50 -17.45
N GLY A 364 32.02 28.46 -16.62
CA GLY A 364 30.86 27.84 -15.99
C GLY A 364 30.32 26.61 -16.73
N ASP A 365 31.04 26.13 -17.75
CA ASP A 365 30.65 24.95 -18.51
C ASP A 365 31.04 23.67 -17.76
N TYR A 366 30.13 22.70 -17.64
CA TYR A 366 30.49 21.44 -16.99
C TYR A 366 31.55 20.66 -17.79
N LEU A 367 32.33 19.84 -17.11
CA LEU A 367 33.47 19.09 -17.66
C LEU A 367 33.22 17.58 -17.73
N GLY A 368 32.14 17.10 -17.12
CA GLY A 368 31.89 15.67 -16.92
C GLY A 368 30.40 15.32 -16.80
N ILE A 369 30.14 14.16 -16.21
CA ILE A 369 28.78 13.68 -15.89
C ILE A 369 28.42 13.99 -14.44
N GLY A 370 27.14 14.21 -14.17
CA GLY A 370 26.62 14.37 -12.81
C GLY A 370 26.56 13.04 -12.06
N GLY A 371 26.70 13.12 -10.73
CA GLY A 371 26.62 11.97 -9.83
C GLY A 371 25.18 11.51 -9.61
N ASN A 372 24.97 10.23 -9.32
CA ASN A 372 23.65 9.71 -9.02
C ASN A 372 23.22 10.06 -7.58
N GLY A 373 21.92 10.31 -7.38
CA GLY A 373 21.33 10.43 -6.05
C GLY A 373 21.30 9.09 -5.31
N GLY A 374 21.43 9.17 -3.98
CA GLY A 374 21.35 8.04 -3.07
C GLY A 374 19.92 7.56 -2.85
N ILE A 375 19.76 6.29 -2.51
CA ILE A 375 18.45 5.69 -2.21
C ILE A 375 17.99 6.16 -0.82
N GLY A 376 16.71 6.52 -0.66
CA GLY A 376 16.10 6.79 0.63
C GLY A 376 15.95 5.52 1.46
N GLY A 377 16.13 5.63 2.77
CA GLY A 377 16.04 4.50 3.69
C GLY A 377 14.61 4.10 3.98
N ASP A 378 14.40 2.81 4.22
CA ASP A 378 13.10 2.29 4.66
C ASP A 378 12.81 2.72 6.11
N ALA A 379 11.54 2.92 6.42
CA ALA A 379 11.11 3.25 7.78
C ALA A 379 11.04 2.02 8.68
N GLY A 380 10.87 2.24 9.98
CA GLY A 380 10.61 1.20 10.96
C GLY A 380 9.12 0.93 11.15
N ASP A 381 8.80 -0.31 11.52
CA ASP A 381 7.45 -0.76 11.86
C ASP A 381 7.12 -0.40 13.32
N GLY A 382 5.83 -0.24 13.65
CA GLY A 382 5.42 0.03 15.03
C GLY A 382 3.91 0.10 15.23
N ASP A 383 3.49 0.66 16.37
CA ASP A 383 2.07 0.98 16.59
C ASP A 383 1.59 1.92 15.48
N THR A 384 2.32 3.02 15.27
CA THR A 384 2.35 3.74 13.99
C THR A 384 3.69 3.50 13.29
N GLY A 385 3.66 3.10 12.03
CA GLY A 385 4.84 2.90 11.20
C GLY A 385 5.41 4.23 10.69
N GLY A 386 6.74 4.31 10.56
CA GLY A 386 7.41 5.51 10.08
C GLY A 386 7.25 5.73 8.57
N ASN A 387 7.58 6.92 8.09
CA ASN A 387 7.62 7.22 6.66
C ASN A 387 8.98 6.84 6.05
N GLY A 388 8.94 6.32 4.82
CA GLY A 388 10.14 6.04 4.05
C GLY A 388 10.88 7.33 3.65
N GLY A 389 12.20 7.27 3.63
CA GLY A 389 13.03 8.41 3.25
C GLY A 389 12.94 8.72 1.76
N ALA A 390 13.00 10.01 1.39
CA ALA A 390 13.05 10.41 -0.01
C ALA A 390 14.36 9.97 -0.69
N GLY A 391 14.31 9.68 -1.99
CA GLY A 391 15.51 9.47 -2.79
C GLY A 391 16.24 10.78 -3.07
N GLY A 392 17.58 10.73 -3.12
CA GLY A 392 18.40 11.89 -3.45
C GLY A 392 18.28 12.30 -4.92
N ASN A 393 18.50 13.58 -5.20
CA ASN A 393 18.49 14.10 -6.57
C ASN A 393 19.77 13.68 -7.31
N GLY A 394 19.68 13.51 -8.62
CA GLY A 394 20.86 13.37 -9.47
C GLY A 394 21.52 14.73 -9.73
N GLY A 395 22.84 14.76 -9.82
CA GLY A 395 23.60 15.99 -10.12
C GLY A 395 23.63 16.32 -11.60
N ASP A 396 23.98 17.55 -11.92
CA ASP A 396 24.04 18.06 -13.29
C ASP A 396 25.35 17.68 -14.01
N GLY A 397 25.32 17.61 -15.34
CA GLY A 397 26.54 17.41 -16.14
C GLY A 397 26.42 17.80 -17.61
N THR A 398 27.57 18.08 -18.25
CA THR A 398 27.64 18.46 -19.68
C THR A 398 27.61 17.27 -20.60
N GLY A 399 28.22 16.16 -20.21
CA GLY A 399 28.04 14.94 -20.99
C GLY A 399 28.94 14.70 -22.19
N VAL A 400 30.15 15.27 -22.22
CA VAL A 400 31.14 14.86 -23.22
C VAL A 400 32.00 13.75 -22.63
N ASN A 401 31.83 12.51 -23.09
CA ASN A 401 32.87 11.51 -22.92
C ASN A 401 33.99 11.82 -23.93
N PRO A 402 35.19 12.26 -23.50
CA PRO A 402 36.27 12.67 -24.40
C PRO A 402 36.80 11.53 -25.30
N THR A 403 36.35 10.28 -25.09
CA THR A 403 36.79 9.11 -25.86
C THR A 403 35.77 8.60 -26.88
N ASN A 404 34.49 9.03 -26.84
CA ASN A 404 33.48 8.65 -27.83
C ASN A 404 32.25 9.59 -27.86
N PRO A 405 32.23 10.62 -28.72
CA PRO A 405 31.11 11.56 -28.85
C PRO A 405 29.83 10.95 -29.46
N ASN A 406 29.83 9.66 -29.82
CA ASN A 406 28.71 8.99 -30.49
C ASN A 406 27.94 8.01 -29.57
N ALA A 407 28.28 7.95 -28.28
CA ALA A 407 27.64 7.05 -27.32
C ALA A 407 26.59 7.78 -26.47
N SER A 408 25.31 7.44 -26.66
CA SER A 408 24.17 7.97 -25.91
C SER A 408 24.14 7.49 -24.45
N PHE A 409 24.96 8.08 -23.57
CA PHE A 409 24.84 7.87 -22.11
C PHE A 409 24.20 9.09 -21.44
N GLY A 410 23.53 8.86 -20.29
CA GLY A 410 22.97 9.91 -19.44
C GLY A 410 24.07 10.81 -18.89
N THR A 411 23.85 12.11 -18.95
CA THR A 411 24.88 13.13 -18.66
C THR A 411 24.56 13.89 -17.38
N GLY A 412 23.28 14.06 -17.08
CA GLY A 412 22.80 14.29 -15.72
C GLY A 412 22.70 12.96 -14.95
N GLY A 413 23.02 13.01 -13.68
CA GLY A 413 22.94 11.87 -12.77
C GLY A 413 21.51 11.37 -12.60
N ALA A 414 21.34 10.06 -12.45
CA ALA A 414 20.04 9.49 -12.11
C ALA A 414 19.70 9.80 -10.65
N ALA A 415 18.43 10.02 -10.36
CA ALA A 415 17.98 10.16 -8.98
C ALA A 415 17.87 8.82 -8.25
N GLY A 416 17.91 8.91 -6.92
CA GLY A 416 17.66 7.81 -6.02
C GLY A 416 16.18 7.47 -5.89
N ARG A 417 15.89 6.22 -5.54
CA ARG A 417 14.54 5.76 -5.21
C ARG A 417 14.18 6.17 -3.78
N GLY A 418 12.89 6.41 -3.51
CA GLY A 418 12.40 6.55 -2.14
C GLY A 418 12.32 5.20 -1.41
N GLY A 419 12.40 5.24 -0.08
CA GLY A 419 12.29 4.08 0.80
C GLY A 419 10.84 3.69 1.09
N ALA A 420 10.64 2.46 1.57
CA ALA A 420 9.32 2.00 1.98
C ALA A 420 8.88 2.63 3.31
N GLY A 421 7.58 2.89 3.45
CA GLY A 421 6.96 3.21 4.73
C GLY A 421 6.79 1.97 5.59
N GLY A 422 6.77 2.15 6.91
CA GLY A 422 6.69 1.08 7.89
C GLY A 422 5.26 0.61 8.15
N ASP A 423 5.13 -0.65 8.57
CA ASP A 423 3.84 -1.25 8.88
C ASP A 423 3.30 -0.74 10.21
N SER A 424 1.97 -0.66 10.31
CA SER A 424 1.26 -0.16 11.50
C SER A 424 0.30 -1.19 12.08
N LEU A 425 0.22 -1.22 13.41
CA LEU A 425 -0.69 -2.07 14.15
C LEU A 425 -2.07 -1.42 14.34
N GLY A 426 -3.09 -2.24 14.50
CA GLY A 426 -4.43 -1.77 14.84
C GLY A 426 -5.01 -0.80 13.80
N ALA A 427 -5.62 0.29 14.28
CA ALA A 427 -6.35 1.25 13.44
C ALA A 427 -5.47 2.38 12.89
N ASN A 428 -4.18 2.35 13.17
CA ASN A 428 -3.24 3.39 12.76
C ASN A 428 -2.97 3.31 11.26
N ALA A 429 -2.72 4.47 10.65
CA ALA A 429 -2.37 4.52 9.24
C ALA A 429 -0.95 3.97 9.02
N GLY A 430 -0.78 3.17 7.97
CA GLY A 430 0.54 2.72 7.53
C GLY A 430 1.44 3.91 7.19
N GLY A 431 2.75 3.73 7.36
CA GLY A 431 3.73 4.76 7.02
C GLY A 431 3.76 5.06 5.52
N ASN A 432 3.98 6.30 5.12
CA ASN A 432 4.02 6.64 3.69
C ASN A 432 5.34 6.20 3.06
N GLY A 433 5.32 5.79 1.80
CA GLY A 433 6.53 5.57 1.01
C GLY A 433 7.21 6.91 0.70
N GLY A 434 8.54 6.91 0.66
CA GLY A 434 9.32 8.10 0.33
C GLY A 434 9.24 8.47 -1.16
N ASP A 435 9.34 9.75 -1.48
CA ASP A 435 9.36 10.21 -2.87
C ASP A 435 10.67 9.82 -3.59
N GLY A 436 10.60 9.60 -4.89
CA GLY A 436 11.80 9.47 -5.73
C GLY A 436 12.45 10.83 -6.01
N GLY A 437 13.78 10.88 -6.08
CA GLY A 437 14.49 12.13 -6.37
C GLY A 437 14.33 12.61 -7.82
N THR A 438 14.67 13.86 -8.10
CA THR A 438 14.68 14.40 -9.49
C THR A 438 16.00 14.10 -10.19
N GLY A 439 15.94 13.69 -11.46
CA GLY A 439 17.14 13.49 -12.27
C GLY A 439 17.85 14.82 -12.59
N GLY A 440 19.17 14.80 -12.70
CA GLY A 440 19.98 16.01 -12.95
C GLY A 440 19.92 16.51 -14.39
N LEU A 441 20.34 17.76 -14.62
CA LEU A 441 20.39 18.38 -15.95
C LEU A 441 21.48 17.78 -16.82
N GLY A 442 21.19 17.60 -18.11
CA GLY A 442 22.14 17.13 -19.12
C GLY A 442 22.41 18.18 -20.20
N VAL A 443 23.43 19.02 -20.03
CA VAL A 443 23.62 20.23 -20.85
C VAL A 443 23.90 19.94 -22.34
N LEU A 444 24.74 18.95 -22.67
CA LEU A 444 25.05 18.57 -24.07
C LEU A 444 24.56 17.16 -24.43
N GLY A 445 23.74 16.53 -23.58
CA GLY A 445 23.37 15.14 -23.74
C GLY A 445 21.98 14.81 -23.22
N ARG A 446 21.89 13.87 -22.28
CA ARG A 446 20.61 13.40 -21.75
C ARG A 446 20.46 13.77 -20.28
N GLY A 447 19.31 14.35 -19.93
CA GLY A 447 18.93 14.55 -18.54
C GLY A 447 18.86 13.24 -17.75
N GLY A 448 19.08 13.33 -16.45
CA GLY A 448 19.01 12.20 -15.53
C GLY A 448 17.60 11.62 -15.44
N THR A 449 17.49 10.32 -15.17
CA THR A 449 16.18 9.72 -14.90
C THR A 449 15.72 10.04 -13.49
N GLY A 450 14.43 10.35 -13.33
CA GLY A 450 13.80 10.50 -12.02
C GLY A 450 13.73 9.20 -11.24
N GLY A 451 13.73 9.31 -9.91
CA GLY A 451 13.69 8.21 -8.97
C GLY A 451 12.31 7.56 -8.88
N VAL A 452 12.25 6.28 -8.56
CA VAL A 452 10.97 5.60 -8.27
C VAL A 452 10.53 5.93 -6.85
N GLY A 453 9.24 6.21 -6.65
CA GLY A 453 8.65 6.38 -5.31
C GLY A 453 8.56 5.07 -4.54
N GLY A 454 8.70 5.15 -3.22
CA GLY A 454 8.66 4.04 -2.29
C GLY A 454 7.25 3.51 -2.05
N THR A 455 7.13 2.28 -1.56
CA THR A 455 5.83 1.69 -1.22
C THR A 455 5.34 2.21 0.13
N GLY A 456 4.03 2.45 0.27
CA GLY A 456 3.43 2.68 1.58
C GLY A 456 3.39 1.41 2.43
N GLY A 457 3.48 1.56 3.74
CA GLY A 457 3.42 0.48 4.72
C GLY A 457 2.00 -0.04 4.94
N GLU A 458 1.91 -1.28 5.40
CA GLU A 458 0.64 -1.96 5.64
C GLU A 458 -0.06 -1.45 6.92
N SER A 459 -1.36 -1.70 7.03
CA SER A 459 -2.14 -1.47 8.25
C SER A 459 -3.09 -2.63 8.53
N GLU A 460 -3.28 -2.99 9.79
CA GLU A 460 -4.20 -4.08 10.14
C GLU A 460 -5.68 -3.67 9.97
N SER A 461 -6.06 -2.47 10.42
CA SER A 461 -7.45 -2.01 10.38
C SER A 461 -7.61 -0.52 10.07
N GLY A 462 -6.50 0.21 10.02
CA GLY A 462 -6.44 1.59 9.54
C GLY A 462 -6.26 1.66 8.03
N THR A 463 -5.93 2.86 7.55
CA THR A 463 -5.63 3.07 6.13
C THR A 463 -4.19 2.63 5.84
N GLY A 464 -3.95 1.84 4.79
CA GLY A 464 -2.58 1.60 4.34
C GLY A 464 -1.86 2.91 4.00
N GLY A 465 -0.54 2.96 4.14
CA GLY A 465 0.24 4.15 3.86
C GLY A 465 0.20 4.54 2.37
N SER A 466 0.34 5.81 2.04
CA SER A 466 0.39 6.20 0.63
C SER A 466 1.72 5.79 -0.01
N GLY A 467 1.70 5.40 -1.29
CA GLY A 467 2.93 5.26 -2.07
C GLY A 467 3.59 6.62 -2.30
N GLY A 468 4.91 6.67 -2.31
CA GLY A 468 5.67 7.89 -2.61
C GLY A 468 5.55 8.28 -4.09
N SER A 469 5.66 9.56 -4.40
CA SER A 469 5.65 10.05 -5.78
C SER A 469 6.93 9.66 -6.53
N GLY A 470 6.81 9.47 -7.84
CA GLY A 470 7.94 9.29 -8.74
C GLY A 470 8.61 10.63 -9.01
N GLY A 471 9.93 10.65 -9.02
CA GLY A 471 10.69 11.88 -9.26
C GLY A 471 10.70 12.30 -10.72
N HIS A 472 10.88 13.59 -10.97
CA HIS A 472 10.93 14.13 -12.33
C HIS A 472 12.23 13.74 -13.06
N GLY A 473 12.13 13.54 -14.37
CA GLY A 473 13.30 13.45 -15.23
C GLY A 473 13.99 14.81 -15.39
N GLY A 474 15.31 14.83 -15.42
CA GLY A 474 16.08 16.06 -15.65
C GLY A 474 15.94 16.57 -17.08
N ALA A 475 16.03 17.88 -17.29
CA ALA A 475 16.00 18.46 -18.63
C ALA A 475 17.34 18.28 -19.37
N GLY A 476 17.28 18.19 -20.69
CA GLY A 476 18.41 18.39 -21.60
C GLY A 476 18.59 19.88 -21.90
N GLY A 477 19.84 20.38 -21.94
CA GLY A 477 20.20 21.81 -21.98
C GLY A 477 19.28 22.69 -22.83
N THR A 478 18.66 23.71 -22.21
CA THR A 478 17.35 24.25 -22.64
C THR A 478 17.40 25.57 -23.42
N ALA A 479 18.58 26.17 -23.64
CA ALA A 479 18.70 27.49 -24.26
C ALA A 479 19.45 27.52 -25.61
N ASP A 480 20.22 26.48 -25.94
CA ASP A 480 20.97 26.38 -27.20
C ASP A 480 20.32 25.36 -28.14
N ASN A 481 19.55 25.86 -29.10
CA ASN A 481 18.88 25.03 -30.09
C ASN A 481 19.85 24.38 -31.11
N THR A 482 21.15 24.71 -31.09
CA THR A 482 22.14 24.08 -31.97
C THR A 482 22.68 22.76 -31.41
N VAL A 483 22.43 22.50 -30.12
CA VAL A 483 22.83 21.27 -29.44
C VAL A 483 21.65 20.32 -29.37
N ALA A 484 21.83 19.06 -29.79
CA ALA A 484 20.79 18.03 -29.71
C ALA A 484 20.79 17.37 -28.33
N THR A 485 19.77 17.61 -27.52
CA THR A 485 19.62 17.04 -26.19
C THR A 485 18.36 16.20 -26.06
N ILE A 486 18.37 15.29 -25.09
CA ILE A 486 17.26 14.40 -24.77
C ILE A 486 16.86 14.61 -23.32
N GLY A 487 15.59 14.81 -23.05
CA GLY A 487 15.07 14.85 -21.69
C GLY A 487 15.22 13.52 -20.95
N GLY A 488 15.43 13.59 -19.64
CA GLY A 488 15.42 12.43 -18.75
C GLY A 488 14.01 11.86 -18.59
N ASN A 489 13.90 10.54 -18.37
CA ASN A 489 12.60 9.94 -18.10
C ASN A 489 12.15 10.23 -16.67
N GLY A 490 10.85 10.42 -16.47
CA GLY A 490 10.24 10.48 -15.14
C GLY A 490 10.26 9.12 -14.44
N GLY A 491 10.29 9.14 -13.11
CA GLY A 491 10.21 7.95 -12.26
C GLY A 491 8.77 7.49 -12.05
N SER A 492 8.57 6.19 -11.79
CA SER A 492 7.24 5.68 -11.45
C SER A 492 6.84 6.02 -10.02
N GLY A 493 5.55 6.24 -9.79
CA GLY A 493 4.99 6.34 -8.44
C GLY A 493 5.03 5.00 -7.70
N GLY A 494 5.09 5.09 -6.38
CA GLY A 494 5.08 3.96 -5.46
C GLY A 494 3.70 3.35 -5.28
N ALA A 495 3.65 2.08 -4.85
CA ALA A 495 2.38 1.45 -4.52
C ALA A 495 1.89 1.91 -3.14
N GLY A 496 0.57 2.09 -3.00
CA GLY A 496 -0.04 2.26 -1.68
C GLY A 496 0.01 0.97 -0.86
N GLY A 497 0.09 1.11 0.45
CA GLY A 497 0.13 0.00 1.41
C GLY A 497 -1.20 -0.74 1.49
N ALA A 498 -1.14 -2.03 1.81
CA ALA A 498 -2.35 -2.83 2.00
C ALA A 498 -3.02 -2.51 3.34
N SER A 499 -4.31 -2.83 3.43
CA SER A 499 -4.99 -2.90 4.73
C SER A 499 -5.75 -4.21 4.86
N ASN A 500 -5.80 -4.79 6.05
CA ASN A 500 -6.64 -5.96 6.25
C ASN A 500 -8.12 -5.53 6.38
N SER A 501 -8.46 -4.67 7.36
CA SER A 501 -9.85 -4.26 7.58
C SER A 501 -10.21 -2.79 7.40
N GLY A 502 -9.22 -1.94 7.13
CA GLY A 502 -9.41 -0.54 6.73
C GLY A 502 -9.25 -0.36 5.21
N SER A 503 -9.08 0.87 4.73
CA SER A 503 -8.89 1.10 3.29
C SER A 503 -7.44 0.89 2.87
N GLY A 504 -7.22 0.45 1.63
CA GLY A 504 -5.88 0.48 1.04
C GLY A 504 -5.33 1.91 0.97
N GLY A 505 -4.00 2.03 0.94
CA GLY A 505 -3.31 3.31 0.81
C GLY A 505 -3.34 3.87 -0.60
N ALA A 506 -3.33 5.19 -0.73
CA ALA A 506 -3.31 5.85 -2.02
C ALA A 506 -2.05 5.50 -2.83
N ALA A 507 -2.19 5.37 -4.15
CA ALA A 507 -1.05 5.25 -5.04
C ALA A 507 -0.19 6.52 -5.08
N GLY A 508 1.12 6.37 -5.27
CA GLY A 508 2.02 7.48 -5.55
C GLY A 508 1.86 8.00 -6.97
N THR A 509 1.93 9.32 -7.15
CA THR A 509 1.87 9.96 -8.48
C THR A 509 3.13 9.67 -9.28
N ALA A 510 3.01 9.69 -10.60
CA ALA A 510 4.15 9.52 -11.49
C ALA A 510 4.98 10.80 -11.64
N GLY A 511 6.28 10.63 -11.92
CA GLY A 511 7.15 11.73 -12.29
C GLY A 511 7.02 12.13 -13.75
N ASN A 512 7.06 13.43 -14.02
CA ASN A 512 7.12 13.98 -15.38
C ASN A 512 8.44 13.67 -16.09
N GLY A 513 8.41 13.57 -17.41
CA GLY A 513 9.62 13.56 -18.24
C GLY A 513 10.25 14.96 -18.32
N GLY A 514 11.56 15.03 -18.47
CA GLY A 514 12.27 16.30 -18.68
C GLY A 514 12.20 16.74 -20.15
N ASP A 515 12.34 18.03 -20.41
CA ASP A 515 12.39 18.55 -21.79
C ASP A 515 13.75 18.27 -22.44
N GLY A 516 13.82 18.28 -23.77
CA GLY A 516 15.08 18.29 -24.51
C GLY A 516 14.94 19.05 -25.83
N THR A 517 16.04 19.60 -26.35
CA THR A 517 16.00 20.36 -27.60
C THR A 517 15.63 19.48 -28.79
N LEU A 518 16.15 18.25 -28.87
CA LEU A 518 15.74 17.30 -29.90
C LEU A 518 14.55 16.45 -29.45
N ARG A 519 14.62 15.89 -28.24
CA ARG A 519 13.63 14.94 -27.76
C ARG A 519 13.26 15.16 -26.30
N GLY A 520 11.98 15.19 -25.99
CA GLY A 520 11.48 15.14 -24.63
C GLY A 520 11.58 13.75 -23.99
N GLY A 521 11.76 13.72 -22.67
CA GLY A 521 11.80 12.50 -21.87
C GLY A 521 10.43 11.85 -21.75
N ASN A 522 10.40 10.53 -21.61
CA ASN A 522 9.14 9.84 -21.34
C ASN A 522 8.71 10.08 -19.90
N ALA A 523 7.41 10.20 -19.67
CA ALA A 523 6.87 10.26 -18.33
C ALA A 523 6.94 8.91 -17.60
N GLY A 524 6.88 8.99 -16.26
CA GLY A 524 6.79 7.84 -15.37
C GLY A 524 5.40 7.21 -15.33
N PHE A 525 5.33 6.00 -14.79
CA PHE A 525 4.07 5.29 -14.57
C PHE A 525 3.44 5.65 -13.22
N GLY A 526 2.11 5.73 -13.18
CA GLY A 526 1.37 5.92 -11.93
C GLY A 526 1.51 4.71 -11.01
N GLY A 527 1.51 4.98 -9.70
CA GLY A 527 1.56 3.94 -8.67
C GLY A 527 0.29 3.09 -8.62
N ARG A 528 0.41 1.88 -8.04
CA ARG A 528 -0.75 1.01 -7.80
C ARG A 528 -1.44 1.37 -6.48
N GLY A 529 -2.76 1.40 -6.46
CA GLY A 529 -3.53 1.59 -5.24
C GLY A 529 -3.39 0.39 -4.30
N GLY A 530 -3.38 0.63 -2.99
CA GLY A 530 -3.31 -0.40 -1.97
C GLY A 530 -4.56 -1.28 -1.97
N SER A 531 -4.39 -2.59 -1.72
CA SER A 531 -5.50 -3.53 -1.57
C SER A 531 -6.11 -3.48 -0.18
N SER A 532 -7.35 -3.94 -0.05
CA SER A 532 -7.97 -4.20 1.25
C SER A 532 -8.61 -5.59 1.31
N GLU A 533 -8.64 -6.25 2.47
CA GLU A 533 -9.52 -7.41 2.62
C GLU A 533 -10.96 -6.93 2.81
N THR A 534 -11.28 -6.25 3.92
CA THR A 534 -12.69 -5.91 4.24
C THR A 534 -13.11 -4.48 3.93
N GLY A 535 -12.17 -3.55 3.85
CA GLY A 535 -12.40 -2.17 3.43
C GLY A 535 -12.31 -1.98 1.91
N SER A 536 -12.14 -0.75 1.44
CA SER A 536 -11.99 -0.45 0.02
C SER A 536 -10.54 -0.47 -0.43
N GLY A 537 -10.26 -1.00 -1.62
CA GLY A 537 -9.00 -0.76 -2.31
C GLY A 537 -8.91 0.71 -2.75
N ALA A 538 -7.69 1.23 -2.86
CA ALA A 538 -7.46 2.61 -3.28
C ALA A 538 -7.31 2.73 -4.79
N ASP A 539 -7.52 3.93 -5.32
CA ASP A 539 -7.33 4.22 -6.74
C ASP A 539 -5.85 4.14 -7.13
N GLY A 540 -5.58 3.72 -8.37
CA GLY A 540 -4.29 3.86 -9.01
C GLY A 540 -4.04 5.31 -9.42
N ALA A 541 -2.79 5.74 -9.41
CA ALA A 541 -2.44 7.13 -9.76
C ALA A 541 -2.35 7.31 -11.27
N ASP A 542 -2.54 8.54 -11.74
CA ASP A 542 -2.34 8.91 -13.14
C ASP A 542 -0.86 8.83 -13.55
N GLY A 543 -0.63 8.67 -14.86
CA GLY A 543 0.70 8.72 -15.43
C GLY A 543 1.32 10.12 -15.41
N GLY A 544 2.64 10.21 -15.60
CA GLY A 544 3.33 11.51 -15.60
C GLY A 544 3.08 12.29 -16.88
N VAL A 545 3.35 13.59 -16.87
CA VAL A 545 3.34 14.43 -18.08
C VAL A 545 4.65 14.20 -18.85
N ALA A 546 4.52 13.95 -20.16
CA ALA A 546 5.67 13.80 -21.04
C ALA A 546 6.51 15.09 -21.13
N GLY A 547 7.81 14.95 -21.33
CA GLY A 547 8.68 16.08 -21.64
C GLY A 547 8.56 16.50 -23.10
N GLU A 548 8.84 17.77 -23.38
CA GLU A 548 8.71 18.38 -24.69
C GLU A 548 9.99 18.29 -25.53
N GLY A 549 9.82 18.23 -26.84
CA GLY A 549 10.90 18.48 -27.81
C GLY A 549 10.90 19.97 -28.18
N LEU A 550 11.93 20.73 -27.82
CA LEU A 550 11.91 22.20 -27.98
C LEU A 550 12.31 22.68 -29.39
N GLY A 551 12.92 21.81 -30.20
CA GLY A 551 13.40 22.10 -31.55
C GLY A 551 14.91 22.24 -31.64
N TRP A 552 15.59 21.22 -32.16
CA TRP A 552 17.01 21.21 -32.45
C TRP A 552 17.29 21.59 -33.91
N ASN A 553 18.12 22.60 -34.12
CA ASN A 553 18.52 23.08 -35.43
C ASN A 553 19.87 22.48 -35.85
N ASP A 554 19.86 21.67 -36.91
CA ASP A 554 21.07 21.03 -37.48
C ASP A 554 21.85 21.96 -38.44
N GLY A 555 21.40 23.21 -38.59
CA GLY A 555 21.90 24.20 -39.54
C GLY A 555 21.08 24.28 -40.84
N THR A 556 20.20 23.31 -41.10
CA THR A 556 19.34 23.24 -42.29
C THR A 556 17.85 23.07 -41.94
N HIS A 557 17.55 22.30 -40.90
CA HIS A 557 16.21 21.96 -40.45
C HIS A 557 16.12 22.06 -38.93
N THR A 558 14.92 22.35 -38.43
CA THR A 558 14.64 22.24 -36.98
C THR A 558 13.85 20.96 -36.73
N TRP A 559 14.40 20.06 -35.92
CA TRP A 559 13.84 18.75 -35.60
C TRP A 559 13.35 18.70 -34.16
N SER A 560 12.21 18.05 -33.92
CA SER A 560 11.68 17.86 -32.57
C SER A 560 10.92 16.54 -32.41
N ILE A 561 11.01 15.94 -31.23
CA ILE A 561 10.29 14.72 -30.87
C ILE A 561 9.71 14.87 -29.46
N GLY A 562 8.39 14.85 -29.33
CA GLY A 562 7.72 14.82 -28.03
C GLY A 562 8.00 13.52 -27.27
N GLY A 563 8.08 13.60 -25.95
CA GLY A 563 8.14 12.44 -25.07
C GLY A 563 6.82 11.68 -25.02
N ASN A 564 6.86 10.39 -24.66
CA ASN A 564 5.64 9.61 -24.47
C ASN A 564 5.02 9.88 -23.09
N GLY A 565 3.70 9.93 -23.03
CA GLY A 565 2.93 10.08 -21.80
C GLY A 565 3.04 8.86 -20.90
N GLY A 566 2.93 9.08 -19.58
CA GLY A 566 3.00 8.01 -18.59
C GLY A 566 1.74 7.15 -18.59
N SER A 567 1.87 5.85 -18.37
CA SER A 567 0.70 5.00 -18.11
C SER A 567 0.16 5.20 -16.70
N GLY A 568 -1.15 5.14 -16.53
CA GLY A 568 -1.80 5.13 -15.23
C GLY A 568 -1.60 3.81 -14.48
N GLY A 569 -1.64 3.89 -13.16
CA GLY A 569 -1.47 2.76 -12.26
C GLY A 569 -2.77 1.98 -12.04
N ALA A 570 -2.65 0.71 -11.64
CA ALA A 570 -3.82 -0.12 -11.36
C ALA A 570 -4.46 0.25 -10.01
N GLY A 571 -5.79 0.17 -9.95
CA GLY A 571 -6.54 0.27 -8.70
C GLY A 571 -6.38 -0.96 -7.80
N GLY A 572 -6.48 -0.73 -6.50
CA GLY A 572 -6.36 -1.75 -5.47
C GLY A 572 -7.59 -2.67 -5.41
N SER A 573 -7.35 -3.96 -5.20
CA SER A 573 -8.42 -4.96 -5.04
C SER A 573 -9.04 -4.92 -3.64
N SER A 574 -10.27 -5.43 -3.54
CA SER A 574 -10.98 -5.60 -2.28
C SER A 574 -11.70 -6.94 -2.19
N THR A 575 -11.83 -7.53 -0.99
CA THR A 575 -12.67 -8.75 -0.80
C THR A 575 -14.10 -8.46 -0.30
N SER A 576 -14.37 -7.31 0.31
CA SER A 576 -15.76 -6.92 0.62
C SER A 576 -16.12 -5.47 0.36
N GLY A 577 -15.18 -4.53 0.43
CA GLY A 577 -15.41 -3.14 -0.01
C GLY A 577 -15.24 -2.95 -1.52
N ALA A 578 -15.25 -1.69 -1.95
CA ALA A 578 -15.03 -1.34 -3.36
C ALA A 578 -13.59 -1.63 -3.81
N GLY A 579 -13.41 -2.07 -5.05
CA GLY A 579 -12.12 -2.01 -5.73
C GLY A 579 -11.83 -0.59 -6.20
N GLY A 580 -10.57 -0.17 -6.18
CA GLY A 580 -10.17 1.16 -6.63
C GLY A 580 -10.16 1.28 -8.15
N ASN A 581 -10.31 2.48 -8.69
CA ASN A 581 -10.23 2.74 -10.12
C ASN A 581 -8.78 2.68 -10.62
N GLY A 582 -8.59 2.35 -11.90
CA GLY A 582 -7.30 2.54 -12.56
C GLY A 582 -7.05 4.01 -12.87
N GLY A 583 -5.81 4.46 -12.72
CA GLY A 583 -5.40 5.82 -13.07
C GLY A 583 -5.40 6.04 -14.59
N ALA A 584 -5.55 7.29 -15.01
CA ALA A 584 -5.51 7.67 -16.40
C ALA A 584 -4.08 7.63 -16.97
N GLY A 585 -3.97 7.26 -18.24
CA GLY A 585 -2.77 7.49 -19.03
C GLY A 585 -2.68 8.96 -19.42
N SER A 586 -1.47 9.50 -19.38
CA SER A 586 -1.23 10.92 -19.69
C SER A 586 -0.98 11.15 -21.16
N ALA A 587 -1.24 12.37 -21.63
CA ALA A 587 -0.97 12.73 -23.01
C ALA A 587 0.52 12.64 -23.35
N GLY A 588 0.83 12.24 -24.59
CA GLY A 588 2.14 12.45 -25.16
C GLY A 588 2.39 13.94 -25.40
N ALA A 589 3.65 14.35 -25.35
CA ALA A 589 4.04 15.73 -25.57
C ALA A 589 3.92 16.09 -27.04
N ASP A 590 3.64 17.36 -27.32
CA ASP A 590 3.58 17.85 -28.69
C ASP A 590 5.00 17.97 -29.28
N GLY A 591 5.08 17.94 -30.60
CA GLY A 591 6.29 18.36 -31.30
C GLY A 591 6.34 19.87 -31.39
N ALA A 592 7.55 20.45 -31.38
CA ALA A 592 7.74 21.87 -31.69
C ALA A 592 7.02 22.27 -32.99
N THR A 593 6.48 23.49 -33.02
CA THR A 593 5.77 24.03 -34.17
C THR A 593 6.49 25.26 -34.74
N GLY A 594 6.27 25.56 -36.03
CA GLY A 594 6.88 26.72 -36.67
C GLY A 594 7.24 26.47 -38.14
N THR A 595 7.64 27.53 -38.84
CA THR A 595 8.06 27.45 -40.23
C THR A 595 9.37 26.67 -40.36
N GLY A 596 9.39 25.62 -41.18
CA GLY A 596 10.60 24.80 -41.38
C GLY A 596 10.91 23.85 -40.22
N VAL A 597 9.98 23.67 -39.29
CA VAL A 597 10.09 22.71 -38.19
C VAL A 597 9.50 21.37 -38.61
N LEU A 598 10.25 20.29 -38.40
CA LEU A 598 9.86 18.90 -38.61
C LEU A 598 9.76 18.24 -37.25
N SER A 599 8.54 17.91 -36.82
CA SER A 599 8.32 17.39 -35.48
C SER A 599 7.40 16.18 -35.44
N LEU A 600 7.66 15.32 -34.46
CA LEU A 600 6.84 14.18 -34.09
C LEU A 600 6.21 14.47 -32.73
N GLY A 601 4.91 14.24 -32.61
CA GLY A 601 4.26 14.17 -31.31
C GLY A 601 4.55 12.83 -30.61
N GLY A 602 4.55 12.84 -29.29
CA GLY A 602 4.73 11.66 -28.46
C GLY A 602 3.47 10.80 -28.37
N ASN A 603 3.60 9.51 -28.06
CA ASN A 603 2.43 8.66 -27.86
C ASN A 603 1.80 8.91 -26.48
N GLY A 604 0.49 8.79 -26.38
CA GLY A 604 -0.22 8.81 -25.10
C GLY A 604 0.03 7.55 -24.27
N GLY A 605 -0.01 7.71 -22.95
CA GLY A 605 0.13 6.60 -22.00
C GLY A 605 -1.11 5.73 -21.91
N ALA A 606 -0.96 4.47 -21.51
CA ALA A 606 -2.09 3.58 -21.32
C ALA A 606 -2.81 3.86 -19.99
N GLY A 607 -4.12 3.69 -19.94
CA GLY A 607 -4.89 3.70 -18.69
C GLY A 607 -4.63 2.46 -17.83
N GLY A 608 -4.71 2.64 -16.51
CA GLY A 608 -4.53 1.57 -15.53
C GLY A 608 -5.75 0.66 -15.41
N ALA A 609 -5.56 -0.58 -14.95
CA ALA A 609 -6.67 -1.49 -14.72
C ALA A 609 -7.45 -1.12 -13.44
N GLY A 610 -8.77 -1.30 -13.44
CA GLY A 610 -9.61 -1.21 -12.25
C GLY A 610 -9.40 -2.41 -11.31
N GLY A 611 -9.55 -2.15 -10.01
CA GLY A 611 -9.41 -3.14 -8.95
C GLY A 611 -10.61 -4.09 -8.86
N THR A 612 -10.34 -5.34 -8.52
CA THR A 612 -11.37 -6.37 -8.36
C THR A 612 -12.14 -6.22 -7.05
N SER A 613 -13.37 -6.73 -6.97
CA SER A 613 -14.17 -6.77 -5.74
C SER A 613 -14.99 -8.05 -5.60
N SER A 614 -15.09 -8.61 -4.39
CA SER A 614 -15.99 -9.72 -4.06
C SER A 614 -17.13 -9.33 -3.11
N GLY A 615 -17.57 -8.07 -3.12
CA GLY A 615 -18.71 -7.64 -2.28
C GLY A 615 -19.09 -6.16 -2.37
N GLY A 616 -18.27 -5.33 -3.03
CA GLY A 616 -18.53 -3.92 -3.30
C GLY A 616 -18.53 -3.62 -4.81
N THR A 617 -18.44 -2.34 -5.17
CA THR A 617 -18.27 -1.93 -6.58
C THR A 617 -16.87 -2.27 -7.05
N THR A 618 -16.72 -2.77 -8.27
CA THR A 618 -15.42 -2.96 -8.90
C THR A 618 -14.89 -1.65 -9.45
N GLY A 619 -13.57 -1.56 -9.62
CA GLY A 619 -12.92 -0.39 -10.19
C GLY A 619 -13.16 -0.26 -11.69
N VAL A 620 -13.29 0.97 -12.16
CA VAL A 620 -13.29 1.30 -13.59
C VAL A 620 -11.84 1.34 -14.10
N GLY A 621 -11.61 0.88 -15.33
CA GLY A 621 -10.31 1.04 -15.98
C GLY A 621 -10.07 2.50 -16.37
N GLY A 622 -8.85 2.99 -16.19
CA GLY A 622 -8.48 4.36 -16.53
C GLY A 622 -8.51 4.61 -18.04
N ASP A 623 -8.75 5.85 -18.45
CA ASP A 623 -8.69 6.25 -19.86
C ASP A 623 -7.24 6.29 -20.36
N GLY A 624 -7.02 6.00 -21.64
CA GLY A 624 -5.74 6.19 -22.30
C GLY A 624 -5.49 7.66 -22.66
N GLY A 625 -4.24 8.09 -22.58
CA GLY A 625 -3.84 9.46 -22.89
C GLY A 625 -3.87 9.75 -24.39
N ALA A 626 -4.08 11.01 -24.77
CA ALA A 626 -3.99 11.43 -26.17
C ALA A 626 -2.54 11.35 -26.68
N GLY A 627 -2.36 11.07 -27.96
CA GLY A 627 -1.08 11.30 -28.63
C GLY A 627 -0.87 12.80 -28.88
N GLY A 628 0.38 13.25 -28.76
CA GLY A 628 0.75 14.63 -29.04
C GLY A 628 0.71 14.96 -30.52
N ASP A 629 0.49 16.22 -30.84
CA ASP A 629 0.49 16.74 -32.20
C ASP A 629 1.93 16.89 -32.72
N GLY A 630 2.15 16.78 -34.03
CA GLY A 630 3.45 17.07 -34.65
C GLY A 630 3.29 17.73 -36.01
N THR A 631 4.30 18.47 -36.47
CA THR A 631 4.24 19.09 -37.80
C THR A 631 4.35 18.04 -38.90
N ALA A 632 5.14 16.98 -38.68
CA ALA A 632 5.30 15.87 -39.61
C ALA A 632 4.39 14.70 -39.24
N SER A 633 4.48 14.21 -38.00
CA SER A 633 3.61 13.12 -37.55
C SER A 633 3.06 13.35 -36.16
N GLY A 634 1.79 12.99 -35.98
CA GLY A 634 1.18 12.92 -34.65
C GLY A 634 1.47 11.59 -33.95
N GLY A 635 1.50 11.61 -32.62
CA GLY A 635 1.66 10.42 -31.80
C GLY A 635 0.38 9.59 -31.70
N ASN A 636 0.49 8.29 -31.42
CA ASN A 636 -0.70 7.46 -31.22
C ASN A 636 -1.32 7.71 -29.83
N GLY A 637 -2.64 7.60 -29.73
CA GLY A 637 -3.34 7.58 -28.45
C GLY A 637 -3.06 6.29 -27.67
N GLY A 638 -3.06 6.40 -26.35
CA GLY A 638 -2.89 5.27 -25.43
C GLY A 638 -4.14 4.41 -25.32
N SER A 639 -3.97 3.13 -25.00
CA SER A 639 -5.10 2.23 -24.76
C SER A 639 -5.78 2.52 -23.41
N GLY A 640 -7.10 2.38 -23.33
CA GLY A 640 -7.82 2.36 -22.06
C GLY A 640 -7.53 1.10 -21.24
N GLY A 641 -7.62 1.21 -19.93
CA GLY A 641 -7.42 0.12 -18.98
C GLY A 641 -8.63 -0.80 -18.88
N SER A 642 -8.42 -2.06 -18.47
CA SER A 642 -9.53 -2.98 -18.23
C SER A 642 -10.28 -2.62 -16.94
N GLY A 643 -11.60 -2.84 -16.92
CA GLY A 643 -12.38 -2.78 -15.69
C GLY A 643 -12.09 -3.95 -14.76
N GLY A 644 -12.34 -3.78 -13.46
CA GLY A 644 -12.09 -4.81 -12.44
C GLY A 644 -13.13 -5.92 -12.45
N ASP A 645 -12.70 -7.15 -12.16
CA ASP A 645 -13.60 -8.30 -12.04
C ASP A 645 -14.39 -8.29 -10.73
N GLY A 646 -15.65 -8.68 -10.83
CA GLY A 646 -16.61 -8.82 -9.73
C GLY A 646 -16.85 -10.29 -9.37
N PHE A 647 -16.78 -10.61 -8.08
CA PHE A 647 -16.99 -11.97 -7.57
C PHE A 647 -18.16 -12.01 -6.58
N GLN A 648 -18.60 -13.23 -6.24
CA GLN A 648 -19.65 -13.44 -5.24
C GLN A 648 -19.14 -13.14 -3.83
N GLY A 649 -19.85 -12.27 -3.12
CA GLY A 649 -19.64 -12.00 -1.70
C GLY A 649 -20.63 -12.70 -0.80
N LEU A 650 -20.37 -12.66 0.51
CA LEU A 650 -21.27 -13.23 1.52
C LEU A 650 -22.64 -12.50 1.59
N GLY A 651 -22.72 -11.25 1.13
CA GLY A 651 -23.92 -10.41 1.24
C GLY A 651 -24.43 -9.77 -0.06
N THR A 652 -23.57 -9.51 -1.04
CA THR A 652 -23.95 -8.99 -2.37
C THR A 652 -23.00 -9.50 -3.44
N ASN A 653 -23.46 -9.51 -4.70
CA ASN A 653 -22.64 -9.87 -5.86
C ASN A 653 -22.13 -8.60 -6.55
N SER A 654 -20.83 -8.56 -6.83
CA SER A 654 -20.20 -7.42 -7.48
C SER A 654 -20.36 -7.48 -9.00
N ALA A 655 -20.81 -6.39 -9.61
CA ALA A 655 -20.76 -6.21 -11.06
C ALA A 655 -19.32 -6.04 -11.53
N GLY A 656 -19.04 -6.37 -12.79
CA GLY A 656 -17.77 -6.07 -13.43
C GLY A 656 -17.60 -4.58 -13.75
N GLY A 657 -16.39 -4.06 -13.64
CA GLY A 657 -16.08 -2.65 -13.85
C GLY A 657 -16.07 -2.29 -15.32
N ALA A 658 -16.38 -1.04 -15.67
CA ALA A 658 -16.25 -0.60 -17.06
C ALA A 658 -14.76 -0.53 -17.48
N GLY A 659 -14.46 -0.84 -18.73
CA GLY A 659 -13.17 -0.55 -19.34
C GLY A 659 -13.03 0.95 -19.67
N GLY A 660 -11.81 1.46 -19.58
CA GLY A 660 -11.50 2.84 -19.92
C GLY A 660 -11.49 3.09 -21.42
N ASN A 661 -11.67 4.34 -21.83
CA ASN A 661 -11.65 4.74 -23.23
C ASN A 661 -10.21 4.81 -23.75
N GLY A 662 -10.02 4.58 -25.05
CA GLY A 662 -8.75 4.84 -25.72
C GLY A 662 -8.55 6.34 -25.96
N GLY A 663 -7.30 6.79 -25.89
CA GLY A 663 -6.93 8.17 -26.16
C GLY A 663 -6.99 8.51 -27.66
N ALA A 664 -7.23 9.78 -27.98
CA ALA A 664 -7.17 10.25 -29.36
C ALA A 664 -5.73 10.20 -29.92
N GLY A 665 -5.57 9.96 -31.22
CA GLY A 665 -4.30 10.15 -31.90
C GLY A 665 -4.02 11.64 -32.18
N GLY A 666 -2.76 12.02 -32.12
CA GLY A 666 -2.32 13.40 -32.39
C GLY A 666 -2.37 13.76 -33.86
N ALA A 667 -2.53 15.05 -34.13
CA ALA A 667 -2.61 15.59 -35.48
C ALA A 667 -1.23 15.71 -36.17
N SER A 668 -1.26 15.73 -37.50
CA SER A 668 -0.12 16.13 -38.33
C SER A 668 -0.36 17.51 -38.95
N GLY A 669 0.63 18.40 -38.83
CA GLY A 669 0.67 19.70 -39.48
C GLY A 669 0.91 19.65 -41.01
N GLY A 670 1.10 18.46 -41.59
CA GLY A 670 1.21 18.27 -43.04
C GLY A 670 2.60 18.51 -43.62
N VAL A 671 3.64 18.58 -42.79
CA VAL A 671 5.03 18.72 -43.24
C VAL A 671 5.57 17.35 -43.62
N GLU A 672 6.00 17.18 -44.87
CA GLU A 672 6.68 15.95 -45.30
C GLU A 672 8.15 15.93 -44.90
N VAL A 673 8.64 14.76 -44.51
CA VAL A 673 10.07 14.53 -44.30
C VAL A 673 10.79 14.58 -45.66
N PRO A 674 11.77 15.49 -45.88
CA PRO A 674 12.47 15.60 -47.16
C PRO A 674 13.21 14.31 -47.51
N GLY A 675 13.07 13.85 -48.75
CA GLY A 675 13.66 12.57 -49.20
C GLY A 675 15.19 12.55 -49.29
N ASP A 676 15.84 13.70 -49.20
CA ASP A 676 17.30 13.89 -49.15
C ASP A 676 17.82 14.23 -47.74
N ALA A 677 16.93 14.44 -46.76
CA ALA A 677 17.34 14.67 -45.38
C ALA A 677 17.82 13.37 -44.71
N THR A 678 18.76 13.51 -43.76
CA THR A 678 19.15 12.43 -42.84
C THR A 678 18.46 12.68 -41.49
N PRO A 679 17.22 12.21 -41.31
CA PRO A 679 16.46 12.55 -40.11
C PRO A 679 17.06 11.90 -38.85
N PRO A 680 16.87 12.52 -37.67
CA PRO A 680 17.25 11.93 -36.40
C PRO A 680 16.61 10.55 -36.18
N THR A 681 17.28 9.70 -35.40
CA THR A 681 16.74 8.37 -35.06
C THR A 681 15.36 8.50 -34.42
N GLY A 682 14.38 7.75 -34.90
CA GLY A 682 12.99 7.79 -34.43
C GLY A 682 12.00 8.47 -35.39
N PHE A 683 12.47 9.21 -36.40
CA PHE A 683 11.63 9.67 -37.50
C PHE A 683 11.31 8.54 -38.48
N GLY A 684 10.04 8.39 -38.83
CA GLY A 684 9.57 7.45 -39.83
C GLY A 684 9.90 7.90 -41.27
N ALA A 685 9.76 6.98 -42.22
CA ALA A 685 10.02 7.26 -43.64
C ALA A 685 8.93 8.13 -44.31
N ALA A 686 7.76 8.26 -43.69
CA ALA A 686 6.64 9.08 -44.19
C ALA A 686 5.92 9.77 -43.02
N SER A 687 5.44 10.98 -43.28
CA SER A 687 4.60 11.76 -42.38
C SER A 687 3.18 11.18 -42.32
N HIS A 688 2.59 11.13 -41.12
CA HIS A 688 1.22 10.64 -40.90
C HIS A 688 0.65 11.19 -39.60
N ALA A 689 -0.66 11.39 -39.50
CA ALA A 689 -1.27 11.63 -38.19
C ALA A 689 -1.28 10.36 -37.32
N GLY A 690 -1.50 10.52 -36.02
CA GLY A 690 -1.49 9.44 -35.05
C GLY A 690 -2.78 8.62 -35.04
N ASN A 691 -2.69 7.32 -34.77
CA ASN A 691 -3.89 6.50 -34.60
C ASN A 691 -4.49 6.67 -33.20
N GLY A 692 -5.80 6.53 -33.07
CA GLY A 692 -6.47 6.45 -31.78
C GLY A 692 -6.16 5.15 -31.04
N GLY A 693 -6.11 5.21 -29.71
CA GLY A 693 -5.89 4.07 -28.83
C GLY A 693 -7.12 3.17 -28.73
N GLY A 694 -6.91 1.89 -28.42
CA GLY A 694 -8.02 0.95 -28.20
C GLY A 694 -8.71 1.19 -26.86
N GLY A 695 -10.02 0.98 -26.79
CA GLY A 695 -10.76 0.93 -25.54
C GLY A 695 -10.44 -0.32 -24.72
N GLY A 696 -10.48 -0.20 -23.40
CA GLY A 696 -10.25 -1.29 -22.46
C GLY A 696 -11.45 -2.23 -22.35
N SER A 697 -11.19 -3.49 -22.02
CA SER A 697 -12.27 -4.47 -21.79
C SER A 697 -13.02 -4.19 -20.49
N GLY A 698 -14.33 -4.44 -20.47
CA GLY A 698 -15.10 -4.49 -19.24
C GLY A 698 -14.77 -5.72 -18.41
N GLY A 699 -14.81 -5.57 -17.08
CA GLY A 699 -14.54 -6.64 -16.12
C GLY A 699 -15.66 -7.69 -16.11
N HIS A 700 -15.32 -8.92 -15.76
CA HIS A 700 -16.26 -10.01 -15.64
C HIS A 700 -17.01 -9.97 -14.31
N SER A 701 -18.21 -10.55 -14.26
CA SER A 701 -18.95 -10.84 -13.03
C SER A 701 -19.19 -12.34 -12.93
N TYR A 702 -18.70 -12.94 -11.83
CA TYR A 702 -18.85 -14.37 -11.55
C TYR A 702 -20.04 -14.68 -10.63
N GLY A 703 -20.81 -13.66 -10.24
CA GLY A 703 -21.93 -13.76 -9.30
C GLY A 703 -23.32 -13.61 -9.88
N GLY A 704 -23.47 -13.59 -11.19
CA GLY A 704 -24.77 -13.25 -11.81
C GLY A 704 -25.15 -11.76 -11.65
N ALA A 705 -24.23 -10.91 -11.18
CA ALA A 705 -24.34 -9.45 -11.34
C ALA A 705 -23.91 -9.04 -12.77
N ALA A 706 -24.14 -7.80 -13.17
CA ALA A 706 -23.83 -7.37 -14.54
C ALA A 706 -22.32 -7.43 -14.86
N GLY A 707 -21.98 -7.79 -16.10
CA GLY A 707 -20.63 -7.62 -16.64
C GLY A 707 -20.35 -6.15 -16.96
N GLY A 708 -19.06 -5.79 -16.98
CA GLY A 708 -18.62 -4.43 -17.25
C GLY A 708 -18.75 -4.03 -18.72
N GLN A 709 -19.00 -2.75 -18.99
CA GLN A 709 -19.01 -2.23 -20.36
C GLN A 709 -17.59 -2.17 -20.94
N GLY A 710 -17.42 -2.47 -22.23
CA GLY A 710 -16.18 -2.18 -22.95
C GLY A 710 -16.01 -0.68 -23.18
N GLY A 711 -14.78 -0.18 -23.04
CA GLY A 711 -14.45 1.23 -23.31
C GLY A 711 -14.48 1.57 -24.79
N THR A 712 -14.72 2.83 -25.13
CA THR A 712 -14.71 3.27 -26.53
C THR A 712 -13.29 3.41 -27.08
N GLY A 713 -13.11 3.17 -28.37
CA GLY A 713 -11.84 3.45 -29.05
C GLY A 713 -11.64 4.94 -29.27
N GLY A 714 -10.40 5.41 -29.18
CA GLY A 714 -10.04 6.81 -29.41
C GLY A 714 -10.13 7.20 -30.88
N SER A 715 -10.38 8.48 -31.17
CA SER A 715 -10.38 8.97 -32.55
C SER A 715 -8.97 9.03 -33.14
N GLY A 716 -8.83 8.82 -34.44
CA GLY A 716 -7.58 9.10 -35.15
C GLY A 716 -7.31 10.60 -35.31
N GLY A 717 -6.04 10.97 -35.38
CA GLY A 717 -5.60 12.35 -35.53
C GLY A 717 -5.86 12.93 -36.92
N GLY A 718 -6.11 14.23 -36.99
CA GLY A 718 -6.30 14.93 -38.26
C GLY A 718 -4.97 15.19 -38.99
N ALA A 719 -5.02 15.38 -40.31
CA ALA A 719 -3.85 15.69 -41.12
C ALA A 719 -4.09 16.89 -42.04
N ALA A 720 -3.10 17.77 -42.11
CA ALA A 720 -3.03 18.85 -43.10
C ALA A 720 -2.18 18.44 -44.32
N GLY A 721 -2.26 19.21 -45.41
CA GLY A 721 -1.50 18.94 -46.63
C GLY A 721 -1.82 17.57 -47.25
N ASP A 722 -0.81 16.97 -47.87
CA ASP A 722 -0.90 15.67 -48.55
C ASP A 722 -0.75 14.47 -47.58
N VAL A 723 -0.64 14.74 -46.27
CA VAL A 723 -0.44 13.71 -45.24
C VAL A 723 -1.74 12.97 -44.94
N ASP A 724 -1.63 11.65 -44.76
CA ASP A 724 -2.75 10.79 -44.38
C ASP A 724 -3.14 11.00 -42.90
N ALA A 725 -4.45 10.98 -42.65
CA ALA A 725 -5.01 11.06 -41.31
C ALA A 725 -4.96 9.71 -40.57
N GLY A 726 -5.03 9.76 -39.25
CA GLY A 726 -4.88 8.60 -38.39
C GLY A 726 -6.14 7.74 -38.33
N ASN A 727 -5.99 6.43 -38.10
CA ASN A 727 -7.13 5.54 -37.92
C ASN A 727 -7.70 5.67 -36.50
N GLY A 728 -9.00 5.43 -36.35
CA GLY A 728 -9.63 5.28 -35.03
C GLY A 728 -9.26 3.96 -34.36
N GLY A 729 -9.20 3.97 -33.02
CA GLY A 729 -8.92 2.81 -32.21
C GLY A 729 -10.11 1.85 -32.11
N SER A 730 -9.86 0.58 -31.85
CA SER A 730 -10.94 -0.40 -31.62
C SER A 730 -11.63 -0.17 -30.28
N GLY A 731 -12.94 -0.43 -30.20
CA GLY A 731 -13.66 -0.52 -28.93
C GLY A 731 -13.26 -1.77 -28.13
N GLY A 732 -13.35 -1.67 -26.81
CA GLY A 732 -13.07 -2.75 -25.88
C GLY A 732 -14.20 -3.77 -25.82
N ASN A 733 -13.90 -5.01 -25.42
CA ASN A 733 -14.94 -6.04 -25.28
C ASN A 733 -15.75 -5.81 -23.99
N GLY A 734 -17.04 -6.13 -24.03
CA GLY A 734 -17.87 -6.21 -22.84
C GLY A 734 -17.49 -7.41 -21.96
N GLY A 735 -17.68 -7.26 -20.66
CA GLY A 735 -17.45 -8.28 -19.66
C GLY A 735 -18.63 -9.25 -19.53
N ASN A 736 -18.32 -10.47 -19.12
CA ASN A 736 -19.31 -11.55 -18.90
C ASN A 736 -20.12 -11.30 -17.61
N GLY A 737 -21.40 -11.72 -17.50
CA GLY A 737 -22.17 -11.57 -16.24
C GLY A 737 -23.59 -12.14 -16.22
N GLY A 738 -24.43 -11.71 -15.28
CA GLY A 738 -25.88 -12.02 -15.26
C GLY A 738 -26.71 -11.05 -16.12
N ALA A 739 -26.13 -9.89 -16.41
CA ALA A 739 -26.55 -8.98 -17.46
C ALA A 739 -25.27 -8.51 -18.15
N GLU A 740 -25.13 -8.82 -19.43
CA GLU A 740 -23.84 -8.76 -20.11
C GLU A 740 -23.36 -7.36 -20.43
N GLY A 741 -22.04 -7.17 -20.41
CA GLY A 741 -21.42 -5.95 -20.89
C GLY A 741 -21.58 -5.81 -22.39
N ALA A 742 -21.99 -4.64 -22.86
CA ALA A 742 -21.87 -4.27 -24.26
C ALA A 742 -20.40 -4.05 -24.63
N GLY A 743 -20.06 -4.39 -25.88
CA GLY A 743 -18.80 -3.97 -26.47
C GLY A 743 -18.77 -2.46 -26.67
N GLY A 744 -17.60 -1.86 -26.48
CA GLY A 744 -17.39 -0.44 -26.72
C GLY A 744 -17.41 -0.11 -28.21
N ASP A 745 -17.78 1.13 -28.54
CA ASP A 745 -17.75 1.61 -29.92
C ASP A 745 -16.31 1.81 -30.42
N GLY A 746 -16.07 1.59 -31.71
CA GLY A 746 -14.82 1.94 -32.37
C GLY A 746 -14.69 3.45 -32.56
N GLY A 747 -13.47 3.96 -32.45
CA GLY A 747 -13.18 5.37 -32.61
C GLY A 747 -13.31 5.84 -34.06
N ALA A 748 -13.63 7.12 -34.25
CA ALA A 748 -13.69 7.71 -35.59
C ALA A 748 -12.29 7.82 -36.22
N GLY A 749 -12.20 7.67 -37.54
CA GLY A 749 -11.00 8.00 -38.29
C GLY A 749 -10.78 9.51 -38.39
N GLY A 750 -9.51 9.94 -38.44
CA GLY A 750 -9.15 11.34 -38.53
C GLY A 750 -9.44 11.95 -39.90
N THR A 751 -9.66 13.26 -39.95
CA THR A 751 -9.90 14.00 -41.19
C THR A 751 -8.59 14.45 -41.84
N ALA A 752 -8.48 14.35 -43.16
CA ALA A 752 -7.35 14.86 -43.94
C ALA A 752 -7.75 16.05 -44.83
N ALA A 753 -6.81 16.94 -45.13
CA ALA A 753 -7.00 17.96 -46.16
C ALA A 753 -6.88 17.34 -47.56
N ALA A 754 -5.67 17.03 -48.01
CA ALA A 754 -5.42 16.46 -49.33
C ALA A 754 -5.00 14.98 -49.32
N GLY A 755 -4.40 14.51 -48.23
CA GLY A 755 -4.19 13.07 -47.99
C GLY A 755 -5.48 12.28 -47.77
N ASN A 756 -5.36 11.00 -47.51
CA ASN A 756 -6.50 10.11 -47.28
C ASN A 756 -7.04 10.26 -45.85
N GLY A 757 -8.37 10.22 -45.72
CA GLY A 757 -9.03 10.16 -44.42
C GLY A 757 -8.72 8.83 -43.70
N GLY A 758 -8.62 8.87 -42.39
CA GLY A 758 -8.32 7.68 -41.59
C GLY A 758 -9.50 6.71 -41.53
N ASN A 759 -9.23 5.42 -41.35
CA ASN A 759 -10.30 4.45 -41.18
C ASN A 759 -10.91 4.54 -39.77
N GLY A 760 -12.21 4.27 -39.64
CA GLY A 760 -12.84 4.08 -38.34
C GLY A 760 -12.40 2.77 -37.69
N GLY A 761 -12.33 2.76 -36.37
CA GLY A 761 -11.98 1.59 -35.57
C GLY A 761 -13.11 0.58 -35.49
N ASN A 762 -12.79 -0.68 -35.23
CA ASN A 762 -13.81 -1.72 -35.08
C ASN A 762 -14.51 -1.62 -33.71
N GLY A 763 -15.80 -1.93 -33.66
CA GLY A 763 -16.52 -2.10 -32.40
C GLY A 763 -16.08 -3.35 -31.63
N GLY A 764 -16.15 -3.27 -30.31
CA GLY A 764 -15.83 -4.38 -29.40
C GLY A 764 -16.92 -5.45 -29.38
N ARG A 765 -16.58 -6.66 -28.95
CA ARG A 765 -17.57 -7.74 -28.81
C ARG A 765 -18.39 -7.56 -27.54
N GLY A 766 -19.66 -7.97 -27.57
CA GLY A 766 -20.47 -8.09 -26.36
C GLY A 766 -20.02 -9.25 -25.47
N GLY A 767 -20.26 -9.14 -24.17
CA GLY A 767 -20.01 -10.17 -23.16
C GLY A 767 -20.93 -11.38 -23.32
N ASN A 768 -20.45 -12.55 -22.89
CA ASN A 768 -21.21 -13.80 -22.97
C ASN A 768 -22.00 -14.06 -21.69
N GLY A 769 -23.29 -14.34 -21.88
CA GLY A 769 -24.25 -14.81 -20.88
C GLY A 769 -23.70 -15.89 -19.97
N VAL A 770 -23.78 -15.71 -18.64
CA VAL A 770 -23.57 -16.84 -17.72
C VAL A 770 -24.72 -17.84 -17.79
N SER A 771 -24.37 -19.13 -17.64
CA SER A 771 -25.37 -20.19 -17.51
C SER A 771 -26.18 -20.03 -16.22
N GLY A 772 -27.46 -20.40 -16.29
CA GLY A 772 -28.32 -20.52 -15.12
C GLY A 772 -27.83 -21.60 -14.17
N ALA A 773 -28.10 -21.42 -12.87
CA ALA A 773 -27.71 -22.39 -11.86
C ALA A 773 -28.53 -23.68 -11.98
N ASP A 774 -27.90 -24.83 -11.74
CA ASP A 774 -28.63 -26.09 -11.65
C ASP A 774 -29.57 -26.08 -10.43
N GLY A 775 -30.73 -26.70 -10.58
CA GLY A 775 -31.73 -26.84 -9.55
C GLY A 775 -31.27 -27.73 -8.40
N SER A 776 -31.71 -27.42 -7.18
CA SER A 776 -31.32 -28.18 -6.00
C SER A 776 -31.85 -29.61 -6.04
N SER A 777 -31.01 -30.58 -5.67
CA SER A 777 -31.45 -31.96 -5.49
C SER A 777 -32.45 -32.07 -4.34
N GLY A 778 -33.61 -32.65 -4.61
CA GLY A 778 -34.59 -33.08 -3.61
C GLY A 778 -34.18 -34.36 -2.87
N ILE A 779 -33.11 -35.03 -3.30
CA ILE A 779 -32.49 -36.15 -2.59
C ILE A 779 -31.60 -35.60 -1.47
N PRO A 780 -31.81 -35.99 -0.20
CA PRO A 780 -31.09 -35.44 0.94
C PRO A 780 -29.62 -35.85 0.93
N ASN A 781 -28.78 -34.92 1.38
CA ASN A 781 -27.34 -35.18 1.49
C ASN A 781 -27.09 -36.19 2.62
N PRO A 782 -26.47 -37.36 2.34
CA PRO A 782 -26.26 -38.41 3.33
C PRO A 782 -25.32 -38.02 4.48
N LEU A 783 -24.56 -36.91 4.34
CA LEU A 783 -23.62 -36.42 5.34
C LEU A 783 -24.14 -35.22 6.15
N LEU A 784 -24.92 -34.34 5.54
CA LEU A 784 -25.43 -33.10 6.15
C LEU A 784 -26.88 -33.20 6.64
N GLY A 785 -27.59 -34.27 6.26
CA GLY A 785 -29.02 -34.44 6.55
C GLY A 785 -29.91 -33.53 5.69
N GLY A 786 -31.21 -33.74 5.78
CA GLY A 786 -32.23 -33.01 5.02
C GLY A 786 -33.47 -33.88 4.80
N ASP A 787 -34.61 -33.24 4.56
CA ASP A 787 -35.84 -33.94 4.19
C ASP A 787 -35.85 -34.24 2.69
N ASN A 788 -36.46 -35.35 2.29
CA ASN A 788 -36.74 -35.57 0.88
C ASN A 788 -37.76 -34.54 0.40
N ALA A 789 -37.51 -33.97 -0.77
CA ALA A 789 -38.35 -32.94 -1.35
C ALA A 789 -38.45 -33.10 -2.87
N PRO A 790 -39.33 -32.36 -3.56
CA PRO A 790 -39.24 -32.17 -5.00
C PRO A 790 -37.88 -31.60 -5.41
N GLY A 791 -37.48 -31.90 -6.64
CA GLY A 791 -36.31 -31.28 -7.25
C GLY A 791 -36.56 -29.78 -7.45
N GLY A 792 -35.55 -28.95 -7.19
CA GLY A 792 -35.62 -27.53 -7.49
C GLY A 792 -35.53 -27.28 -9.00
N ASP A 793 -36.22 -26.26 -9.50
CA ASP A 793 -36.10 -25.85 -10.90
C ASP A 793 -34.68 -25.30 -11.18
N GLY A 794 -34.18 -25.54 -12.39
CA GLY A 794 -32.97 -24.90 -12.90
C GLY A 794 -33.23 -23.42 -13.20
N GLY A 795 -32.22 -22.58 -12.97
CA GLY A 795 -32.30 -21.16 -13.28
C GLY A 795 -32.16 -20.88 -14.78
N ASP A 796 -32.71 -19.75 -15.22
CA ASP A 796 -32.55 -19.28 -16.60
C ASP A 796 -31.12 -18.76 -16.86
N GLY A 797 -30.67 -18.87 -18.10
CA GLY A 797 -29.42 -18.25 -18.54
C GLY A 797 -29.50 -16.72 -18.61
N ALA A 798 -28.35 -16.05 -18.71
CA ALA A 798 -28.27 -14.60 -18.94
C ALA A 798 -28.16 -14.24 -20.42
N ALA A 799 -28.83 -13.16 -20.86
CA ALA A 799 -28.82 -12.75 -22.27
C ALA A 799 -27.47 -12.18 -22.70
N GLY A 800 -27.01 -12.51 -23.91
CA GLY A 800 -25.73 -12.04 -24.46
C GLY A 800 -25.65 -10.51 -24.64
N GLY A 801 -24.45 -9.94 -24.48
CA GLY A 801 -24.21 -8.50 -24.59
C GLY A 801 -24.23 -8.02 -26.04
N THR A 802 -24.60 -6.77 -26.28
CA THR A 802 -24.57 -6.20 -27.63
C THR A 802 -23.15 -5.91 -28.09
N GLY A 803 -22.84 -6.16 -29.36
CA GLY A 803 -21.59 -5.72 -29.96
C GLY A 803 -21.56 -4.19 -30.13
N GLY A 804 -20.38 -3.59 -29.96
CA GLY A 804 -20.19 -2.16 -30.16
C GLY A 804 -20.25 -1.76 -31.63
N ASN A 805 -20.57 -0.51 -31.92
CA ASN A 805 -20.61 -0.02 -33.29
C ASN A 805 -19.20 0.21 -33.84
N GLY A 806 -19.03 0.06 -35.15
CA GLY A 806 -17.81 0.48 -35.83
C GLY A 806 -17.74 2.00 -35.92
N GLY A 807 -16.53 2.53 -35.80
CA GLY A 807 -16.26 3.95 -35.92
C GLY A 807 -16.45 4.47 -37.33
N VAL A 808 -16.80 5.75 -37.45
CA VAL A 808 -17.00 6.41 -38.74
C VAL A 808 -15.64 6.67 -39.40
N GLY A 809 -15.52 6.43 -40.71
CA GLY A 809 -14.33 6.78 -41.48
C GLY A 809 -14.14 8.29 -41.60
N GLY A 810 -12.89 8.74 -41.55
CA GLY A 810 -12.53 10.15 -41.60
C GLY A 810 -12.71 10.77 -42.99
N GLY A 811 -13.08 12.04 -43.04
CA GLY A 811 -13.23 12.77 -44.31
C GLY A 811 -11.90 13.19 -44.95
N SER A 812 -11.92 13.46 -46.25
CA SER A 812 -10.84 14.13 -46.97
C SER A 812 -11.37 15.18 -47.95
N THR A 813 -10.73 16.35 -48.06
CA THR A 813 -11.22 17.40 -48.98
C THR A 813 -10.86 17.14 -50.43
N SER A 814 -9.67 16.59 -50.73
CA SER A 814 -9.25 16.24 -52.09
C SER A 814 -8.70 14.82 -52.25
N GLY A 815 -8.39 14.11 -51.17
CA GLY A 815 -8.01 12.70 -51.17
C GLY A 815 -9.23 11.77 -51.07
N THR A 816 -9.00 10.48 -50.82
CA THR A 816 -10.10 9.54 -50.57
C THR A 816 -10.56 9.59 -49.11
N GLY A 817 -11.85 9.47 -48.87
CA GLY A 817 -12.37 9.32 -47.51
C GLY A 817 -12.00 7.95 -46.92
N GLY A 818 -11.89 7.88 -45.59
CA GLY A 818 -11.56 6.65 -44.89
C GLY A 818 -12.71 5.66 -44.86
N ASN A 819 -12.40 4.38 -44.66
CA ASN A 819 -13.41 3.34 -44.51
C ASN A 819 -14.04 3.39 -43.10
N GLY A 820 -15.32 3.04 -43.00
CA GLY A 820 -15.96 2.80 -41.72
C GLY A 820 -15.46 1.51 -41.07
N GLY A 821 -15.36 1.51 -39.75
CA GLY A 821 -14.97 0.33 -38.98
C GLY A 821 -16.06 -0.74 -38.94
N ALA A 822 -15.68 -2.00 -38.74
CA ALA A 822 -16.65 -3.07 -38.60
C ALA A 822 -17.39 -2.98 -37.25
N GLY A 823 -18.69 -3.32 -37.25
CA GLY A 823 -19.43 -3.54 -36.02
C GLY A 823 -18.94 -4.77 -35.27
N GLY A 824 -18.94 -4.70 -33.94
CA GLY A 824 -18.57 -5.81 -33.07
C GLY A 824 -19.64 -6.89 -33.04
N ASN A 825 -19.23 -8.13 -32.76
CA ASN A 825 -20.18 -9.22 -32.65
C ASN A 825 -20.94 -9.17 -31.31
N GLY A 826 -22.21 -9.57 -31.32
CA GLY A 826 -22.96 -9.82 -30.09
C GLY A 826 -22.42 -11.03 -29.34
N GLY A 827 -22.54 -11.00 -28.01
CA GLY A 827 -22.14 -12.09 -27.13
C GLY A 827 -23.17 -13.22 -27.13
N ALA A 828 -22.73 -14.43 -26.80
CA ALA A 828 -23.62 -15.58 -26.70
C ALA A 828 -24.56 -15.46 -25.48
N GLY A 829 -25.79 -15.96 -25.60
CA GLY A 829 -26.68 -16.15 -24.46
C GLY A 829 -26.27 -17.35 -23.60
N GLY A 830 -26.49 -17.24 -22.30
CA GLY A 830 -26.21 -18.28 -21.32
C GLY A 830 -27.20 -19.43 -21.44
N SER A 831 -26.73 -20.65 -21.19
CA SER A 831 -27.62 -21.82 -21.16
C SER A 831 -28.49 -21.84 -19.90
N GLY A 832 -29.69 -22.39 -19.97
CA GLY A 832 -30.49 -22.69 -18.79
C GLY A 832 -29.84 -23.78 -17.94
N GLY A 833 -30.00 -23.69 -16.62
CA GLY A 833 -29.54 -24.70 -15.66
C GLY A 833 -30.41 -25.96 -15.72
N ALA A 834 -29.83 -27.11 -15.40
CA ALA A 834 -30.61 -28.35 -15.34
C ALA A 834 -31.53 -28.36 -14.11
N GLY A 835 -32.71 -28.96 -14.24
CA GLY A 835 -33.59 -29.20 -13.09
C GLY A 835 -32.99 -30.21 -12.11
N GLY A 836 -33.21 -30.00 -10.82
CA GLY A 836 -32.74 -30.89 -9.77
C GLY A 836 -33.53 -32.21 -9.74
N PRO A 837 -32.91 -33.34 -9.35
CA PRO A 837 -33.63 -34.60 -9.20
C PRO A 837 -34.59 -34.56 -8.00
N GLY A 838 -35.76 -35.20 -8.12
CA GLY A 838 -36.72 -35.37 -7.02
C GLY A 838 -36.27 -36.40 -5.97
N GLY A 839 -36.60 -36.16 -4.70
CA GLY A 839 -36.38 -37.10 -3.59
C GLY A 839 -37.49 -38.16 -3.46
N THR A 840 -37.47 -38.95 -2.40
CA THR A 840 -38.52 -39.96 -2.12
C THR A 840 -39.20 -39.70 -0.79
N ASN A 841 -40.53 -39.57 -0.75
CA ASN A 841 -41.28 -39.40 0.48
C ASN A 841 -41.12 -40.65 1.38
N PRO A 842 -40.51 -40.52 2.57
CA PRO A 842 -40.23 -41.67 3.43
C PRO A 842 -41.49 -42.25 4.07
N ASP A 843 -42.59 -41.48 4.15
CA ASP A 843 -43.82 -41.90 4.81
C ASP A 843 -44.77 -42.64 3.86
N THR A 844 -44.84 -42.22 2.60
CA THR A 844 -45.71 -42.86 1.59
C THR A 844 -44.96 -43.79 0.64
N GLY A 845 -43.65 -43.61 0.51
CA GLY A 845 -42.81 -44.28 -0.48
C GLY A 845 -42.92 -43.69 -1.89
N ASP A 846 -43.75 -42.66 -2.12
CA ASP A 846 -43.86 -42.00 -3.42
C ASP A 846 -42.60 -41.19 -3.74
N GLY A 847 -42.21 -41.14 -5.01
CA GLY A 847 -41.21 -40.18 -5.48
C GLY A 847 -41.81 -38.77 -5.57
N TYR A 848 -41.02 -37.77 -5.21
CA TYR A 848 -41.34 -36.38 -5.53
C TYR A 848 -40.93 -36.06 -6.97
N ASP A 849 -41.63 -35.10 -7.59
CA ASP A 849 -41.32 -34.69 -8.96
C ASP A 849 -39.92 -34.06 -9.05
N GLY A 850 -39.28 -34.23 -10.21
CA GLY A 850 -38.05 -33.53 -10.57
C GLY A 850 -38.32 -32.06 -10.90
N GLY A 851 -37.30 -31.23 -10.76
CA GLY A 851 -37.40 -29.82 -11.14
C GLY A 851 -37.42 -29.63 -12.67
N ASN A 852 -38.05 -28.56 -13.13
CA ASN A 852 -37.96 -28.15 -14.52
C ASN A 852 -36.55 -27.64 -14.84
N GLY A 853 -36.08 -27.80 -16.08
CA GLY A 853 -34.89 -27.13 -16.57
C GLY A 853 -35.18 -25.66 -16.85
N GLY A 854 -34.18 -24.79 -16.62
CA GLY A 854 -34.29 -23.37 -16.92
C GLY A 854 -34.25 -23.06 -18.41
N ASP A 855 -34.73 -21.88 -18.79
CA ASP A 855 -34.68 -21.41 -20.17
C ASP A 855 -33.26 -20.92 -20.53
N GLY A 856 -32.83 -21.21 -21.76
CA GLY A 856 -31.66 -20.58 -22.35
C GLY A 856 -31.97 -19.14 -22.77
N ALA A 857 -30.99 -18.25 -22.67
CA ALA A 857 -31.20 -16.84 -22.94
C ALA A 857 -30.86 -16.43 -24.37
N ASP A 858 -31.43 -15.32 -24.83
CA ASP A 858 -31.15 -14.80 -26.17
C ASP A 858 -29.69 -14.35 -26.32
N GLY A 859 -29.13 -14.54 -27.53
CA GLY A 859 -27.84 -13.97 -27.91
C GLY A 859 -27.93 -12.46 -28.13
N GLY A 860 -26.83 -11.76 -27.88
CA GLY A 860 -26.76 -10.31 -28.04
C GLY A 860 -26.81 -9.86 -29.49
N ALA A 861 -27.32 -8.67 -29.75
CA ALA A 861 -27.30 -8.10 -31.10
C ALA A 861 -25.86 -7.75 -31.55
N GLY A 862 -25.57 -7.94 -32.83
CA GLY A 862 -24.34 -7.44 -33.44
C GLY A 862 -24.39 -5.91 -33.59
N GLY A 863 -23.24 -5.26 -33.43
CA GLY A 863 -23.09 -3.83 -33.61
C GLY A 863 -23.17 -3.40 -35.07
N ASN A 864 -23.53 -2.14 -35.31
CA ASN A 864 -23.59 -1.60 -36.67
C ASN A 864 -22.18 -1.30 -37.19
N GLY A 865 -21.98 -1.48 -38.50
CA GLY A 865 -20.79 -0.99 -39.18
C GLY A 865 -20.76 0.54 -39.23
N GLY A 866 -19.59 1.13 -39.11
CA GLY A 866 -19.41 2.58 -39.17
C GLY A 866 -19.63 3.13 -40.58
N ALA A 867 -20.11 4.37 -40.67
CA ALA A 867 -20.27 5.05 -41.95
C ALA A 867 -18.91 5.32 -42.62
N HIS A 868 -18.90 5.43 -43.96
CA HIS A 868 -17.69 5.84 -44.68
C HIS A 868 -17.39 7.34 -44.52
N GLY A 869 -16.13 7.72 -44.70
CA GLY A 869 -15.71 9.11 -44.85
C GLY A 869 -15.98 9.62 -46.27
N ALA A 870 -16.37 10.89 -46.38
CA ALA A 870 -16.47 11.58 -47.67
C ALA A 870 -15.08 12.01 -48.16
N GLY A 871 -14.79 11.85 -49.45
CA GLY A 871 -13.51 12.22 -50.04
C GLY A 871 -13.64 12.93 -51.38
N GLY A 872 -12.85 13.98 -51.62
CA GLY A 872 -12.83 14.70 -52.89
C GLY A 872 -12.39 13.84 -54.09
N ALA A 873 -11.53 12.84 -53.86
CA ALA A 873 -11.14 11.84 -54.87
C ALA A 873 -12.02 10.57 -54.87
N GLY A 874 -12.96 10.47 -53.93
CA GLY A 874 -13.85 9.32 -53.75
C GLY A 874 -14.12 9.03 -52.27
N ASN A 875 -15.32 8.53 -51.97
CA ASN A 875 -15.67 8.12 -50.61
C ASN A 875 -14.96 6.80 -50.25
N GLY A 876 -14.77 6.57 -48.95
CA GLY A 876 -14.40 5.25 -48.45
C GLY A 876 -15.53 4.23 -48.58
N THR A 877 -15.36 3.04 -48.00
CA THR A 877 -16.44 2.04 -47.90
C THR A 877 -17.00 1.99 -46.49
N GLY A 878 -18.33 1.80 -46.37
CA GLY A 878 -18.96 1.57 -45.08
C GLY A 878 -18.47 0.27 -44.43
N GLY A 879 -18.49 0.24 -43.10
CA GLY A 879 -18.05 -0.90 -42.33
C GLY A 879 -19.01 -2.09 -42.42
N ALA A 880 -18.47 -3.29 -42.24
CA ALA A 880 -19.29 -4.49 -42.15
C ALA A 880 -20.14 -4.50 -40.86
N ALA A 881 -21.34 -5.07 -40.93
CA ALA A 881 -22.16 -5.36 -39.75
C ALA A 881 -21.50 -6.42 -38.86
N GLY A 882 -21.65 -6.27 -37.55
CA GLY A 882 -21.35 -7.34 -36.60
C GLY A 882 -22.39 -8.46 -36.67
N SER A 883 -21.96 -9.69 -36.42
CA SER A 883 -22.90 -10.82 -36.29
C SER A 883 -23.62 -10.78 -34.95
N GLY A 884 -24.88 -11.21 -34.92
CA GLY A 884 -25.57 -11.52 -33.67
C GLY A 884 -24.91 -12.69 -32.93
N GLY A 885 -25.04 -12.71 -31.62
CA GLY A 885 -24.59 -13.81 -30.77
C GLY A 885 -25.54 -14.99 -30.84
N THR A 886 -25.06 -16.18 -30.51
CA THR A 886 -25.89 -17.39 -30.49
C THR A 886 -26.78 -17.43 -29.25
N GLY A 887 -28.00 -17.94 -29.38
CA GLY A 887 -28.88 -18.22 -28.25
C GLY A 887 -28.36 -19.34 -27.35
N GLY A 888 -28.70 -19.26 -26.06
CA GLY A 888 -28.36 -20.25 -25.05
C GLY A 888 -29.16 -21.53 -25.18
N ALA A 889 -28.55 -22.67 -24.83
CA ALA A 889 -29.25 -23.95 -24.81
C ALA A 889 -30.24 -24.04 -23.65
N ALA A 890 -31.33 -24.80 -23.85
CA ALA A 890 -32.29 -25.13 -22.80
C ALA A 890 -31.67 -25.99 -21.69
N GLY A 891 -32.11 -25.76 -20.45
CA GLY A 891 -31.84 -26.63 -19.32
C GLY A 891 -32.55 -27.98 -19.46
N ALA A 892 -31.85 -29.06 -19.08
CA ALA A 892 -32.44 -30.39 -19.06
C ALA A 892 -33.45 -30.52 -17.91
N ALA A 893 -34.48 -31.34 -18.10
CA ALA A 893 -35.40 -31.73 -17.03
C ALA A 893 -34.69 -32.50 -15.91
N GLY A 894 -35.04 -32.21 -14.66
CA GLY A 894 -34.66 -33.02 -13.52
C GLY A 894 -35.44 -34.32 -13.49
N PRO A 895 -34.80 -35.47 -13.22
CA PRO A 895 -35.52 -36.73 -13.14
C PRO A 895 -36.39 -36.79 -11.87
N GLY A 896 -37.57 -37.41 -11.99
CA GLY A 896 -38.47 -37.67 -10.87
C GLY A 896 -37.85 -38.62 -9.84
N GLY A 897 -38.25 -38.46 -8.59
CA GLY A 897 -37.80 -39.28 -7.49
C GLY A 897 -38.21 -40.74 -7.66
N ALA A 898 -37.33 -41.66 -7.28
CA ALA A 898 -37.64 -43.08 -7.33
C ALA A 898 -38.66 -43.44 -6.24
N ALA A 899 -39.70 -44.19 -6.59
CA ALA A 899 -40.62 -44.75 -5.59
C ALA A 899 -40.00 -45.92 -4.82
N THR A 900 -40.46 -46.12 -3.59
CA THR A 900 -40.15 -47.27 -2.73
C THR A 900 -41.44 -47.93 -2.25
N GLY A 901 -41.42 -49.26 -2.11
CA GLY A 901 -42.59 -50.02 -1.67
C GLY A 901 -43.75 -49.98 -2.66
N THR A 902 -44.92 -49.54 -2.20
CA THR A 902 -46.13 -49.39 -3.03
C THR A 902 -46.32 -47.98 -3.60
N GLY A 903 -45.36 -47.08 -3.36
CA GLY A 903 -45.45 -45.71 -3.83
C GLY A 903 -45.30 -45.58 -5.36
N THR A 904 -45.72 -44.44 -5.90
CA THR A 904 -45.57 -44.09 -7.33
C THR A 904 -44.31 -43.26 -7.56
N PRO A 905 -43.54 -43.49 -8.64
CA PRO A 905 -42.43 -42.62 -8.99
C PRO A 905 -42.89 -41.18 -9.18
N GLY A 906 -42.03 -40.21 -8.87
CA GLY A 906 -42.26 -38.81 -9.21
C GLY A 906 -42.19 -38.61 -10.73
N GLU A 907 -42.85 -37.57 -11.23
CA GLU A 907 -42.72 -37.19 -12.63
C GLU A 907 -41.37 -36.52 -12.88
N ASP A 908 -40.78 -36.76 -14.06
CA ASP A 908 -39.65 -35.95 -14.52
C ASP A 908 -40.15 -34.52 -14.74
N GLY A 909 -39.29 -33.54 -14.46
CA GLY A 909 -39.57 -32.15 -14.80
C GLY A 909 -39.70 -31.95 -16.31
N THR A 910 -40.02 -30.72 -16.71
CA THR A 910 -39.98 -30.31 -18.12
C THR A 910 -38.63 -29.73 -18.48
N ALA A 911 -38.17 -29.92 -19.72
CA ALA A 911 -36.99 -29.22 -20.21
C ALA A 911 -37.36 -27.76 -20.51
N GLY A 912 -36.40 -26.85 -20.33
CA GLY A 912 -36.57 -25.45 -20.69
C GLY A 912 -36.65 -25.22 -22.21
N SER A 913 -36.77 -23.95 -22.58
CA SER A 913 -36.71 -23.46 -23.95
C SER A 913 -35.30 -23.01 -24.32
N ALA A 914 -34.91 -23.13 -25.58
CA ALA A 914 -33.66 -22.55 -26.06
C ALA A 914 -33.86 -21.05 -26.34
N GLY A 915 -32.82 -20.25 -26.11
CA GLY A 915 -32.80 -18.84 -26.46
C GLY A 915 -32.67 -18.63 -27.97
N ASN A 916 -33.05 -17.44 -28.42
CA ASN A 916 -32.94 -17.06 -29.83
C ASN A 916 -31.54 -16.51 -30.14
N ASP A 917 -31.11 -16.66 -31.39
CA ASP A 917 -29.92 -15.95 -31.89
C ASP A 917 -30.21 -14.44 -31.97
N GLY A 918 -29.20 -13.64 -31.62
CA GLY A 918 -29.24 -12.20 -31.73
C GLY A 918 -29.34 -11.72 -33.18
N ALA A 919 -29.91 -10.53 -33.38
CA ALA A 919 -29.94 -9.92 -34.70
C ALA A 919 -28.54 -9.48 -35.14
N ASN A 920 -28.24 -9.61 -36.43
CA ASN A 920 -27.07 -8.98 -37.03
C ASN A 920 -27.23 -7.45 -37.02
N GLY A 921 -26.11 -6.74 -36.91
CA GLY A 921 -26.08 -5.29 -37.09
C GLY A 921 -26.38 -4.88 -38.52
N GLN A 922 -26.41 -3.58 -38.76
CA GLN A 922 -26.54 -3.00 -40.09
C GLN A 922 -25.16 -2.61 -40.65
N PRO A 923 -24.87 -2.85 -41.94
CA PRO A 923 -23.67 -2.31 -42.58
C PRO A 923 -23.69 -0.78 -42.55
N GLY A 924 -22.50 -0.19 -42.48
CA GLY A 924 -22.34 1.26 -42.55
C GLY A 924 -22.71 1.83 -43.92
N ALA A 925 -23.28 3.03 -43.92
CA ALA A 925 -23.68 3.75 -45.14
C ALA A 925 -22.62 4.76 -45.60
#